data_AF-A0A844DFF7-F1
#
_entry.id   AF-A0A844DFF7-F1
#
_cell.length_a   1.000
_cell.length_b   1.000
_cell.length_c   1.000
_cell.angle_alpha   90.00
_cell.angle_beta   90.00
_cell.angle_gamma   90.00
#
_symmetry.space_group_name_H-M   'P 1'
#
loop_
_entity.id
_entity.type
_entity.pdbx_description
1 polymer ?
#
loop_
_entity_poly.entity_id
_entity_poly.type
_entity_poly.pdbx_seq_one_letter_code
_entity_poly.pdbx_strand_id
1 'polypeptide(L)'
;MRIPRPTPLLALALLASPAFAQTLAGTALPRGPQTVLKVTSYADDGGEGTLRAVLERNNANPGHYRIELSAIGPGPYVIKPTRELPPIKGPVVIENVDWVRNGTYVAIDGSAYVVGPGTRACPGAVPGQYGTNVRTTTKPGLILRDTEAVEIHGLEISNFCIGVLVNRASGNLIHDNRIVGNKGGAGIMVTGDDGKGNSTATTTVHNKILRNRFVNNGDAMEMTRGAAFNLIADNFVTSNDKDNEEPSQGLEILWGNDNVVVHNYWENLSDGVQLNWGNRNYISGNTFTGISSAVTLSGSGNIVDGNTMIGNRVAVSVRPQAEPGADASPGRNRVTGPAINTISANVMIDNGKDILRCYAGGSCLPELKGAIVFDVPGLEHGRFIGNRGGGVESDPSKLETICALDGQVAGCEPSPNHGQRAPKLLATLAGSQGGIGVRGEFDGTANTVYRVELFANSKPGMTEAERYLGYIQVPVDAHGHASFIYQLSSADAAITANVTATVTSADGATSPLSLPLPLPLSSGAAAAKAPVAVVPVAQAAPDLYTGKTMTGDWNGKRSEWAAQGVTFRGGFITEAMGVVDGGIRRSARNAFQTQVGVDLDMGKLSDNWGDARFHLTINDRRGRSTSDELAGNNYMPVQEIYSDQFTRLTELSYDQNFLGKKLNWKAGFYVMGNDFGLNQIMTNFVNAALCAHPISLSTSAGWTNYPRPRWATHLTVHPTPEITVRGGMVLVNTNYNLEKNRWSLNEAGTTGHLYPVEAEWAPGTADHGNYPGHYKIGYYYDTSDARMVGSRSSETARHREGGYVMIDQKITNNAVNGGLSLFAQYTEQSQQTAVMHRWGSAGLVYQGLLNSRPQDRVALGYVRASINRNLLQKQLLDQAAGLITDPDWQLNQAEALWEVAYTFQVNPWLSVRPDFQYITKPGAFRYKNTDNVVAMGVQAKITF
;
A
#
# COMPACT_ATOMS: atom_id res chain seq x y z
N MET A 1 17.91 -47.18 -3.11
CA MET A 1 18.54 -45.89 -3.44
C MET A 1 17.42 -44.89 -3.69
N ARG A 2 17.04 -44.07 -2.69
CA ARG A 2 15.91 -43.13 -2.77
C ARG A 2 16.48 -41.71 -2.65
N ILE A 3 16.19 -40.89 -3.67
CA ILE A 3 16.56 -39.47 -3.73
C ILE A 3 15.70 -38.72 -2.69
N PRO A 4 16.28 -37.89 -1.81
CA PRO A 4 15.51 -37.10 -0.85
C PRO A 4 14.86 -35.89 -1.53
N ARG A 5 13.64 -35.58 -1.09
CA ARG A 5 12.80 -34.44 -1.52
C ARG A 5 13.53 -33.10 -1.26
N PRO A 6 13.37 -32.08 -2.13
CA PRO A 6 13.91 -30.76 -1.89
C PRO A 6 13.14 -30.07 -0.76
N THR A 7 13.89 -29.37 0.09
CA THR A 7 13.43 -28.54 1.21
C THR A 7 12.80 -27.22 0.75
N PRO A 8 11.96 -26.56 1.59
CA PRO A 8 11.17 -25.37 1.23
C PRO A 8 11.98 -24.08 0.96
N LEU A 9 13.32 -24.12 1.04
CA LEU A 9 14.20 -22.96 0.79
C LEU A 9 14.30 -22.58 -0.70
N LEU A 10 14.03 -23.51 -1.63
CA LEU A 10 14.14 -23.22 -3.06
C LEU A 10 12.99 -22.34 -3.58
N ALA A 11 11.84 -22.33 -2.89
CA ALA A 11 10.67 -21.54 -3.27
C ALA A 11 10.83 -20.03 -2.97
N LEU A 12 11.58 -19.66 -1.93
CA LEU A 12 11.90 -18.25 -1.65
C LEU A 12 12.97 -17.69 -2.60
N ALA A 13 13.91 -18.53 -3.05
CA ALA A 13 14.95 -18.11 -3.98
C ALA A 13 14.43 -17.88 -5.41
N LEU A 14 13.36 -18.57 -5.82
CA LEU A 14 12.71 -18.39 -7.12
C LEU A 14 11.89 -17.08 -7.20
N LEU A 15 11.37 -16.59 -6.07
CA LEU A 15 10.66 -15.30 -5.97
C LEU A 15 11.57 -14.07 -6.10
N ALA A 16 12.90 -14.25 -5.96
CA ALA A 16 13.89 -13.17 -6.05
C ALA A 16 14.58 -13.06 -7.42
N SER A 17 14.14 -13.84 -8.43
CA SER A 17 14.76 -13.79 -9.76
C SER A 17 14.23 -12.61 -10.61
N PRO A 18 15.09 -11.83 -11.29
CA PRO A 18 14.68 -10.71 -12.16
C PRO A 18 13.72 -11.13 -13.29
N ALA A 19 13.80 -12.39 -13.71
CA ALA A 19 12.93 -12.98 -14.73
C ALA A 19 11.47 -13.12 -14.26
N PHE A 20 11.22 -13.24 -12.96
CA PHE A 20 9.86 -13.27 -12.38
C PHE A 20 9.31 -11.87 -12.07
N ALA A 21 10.18 -10.88 -11.87
CA ALA A 21 9.78 -9.49 -11.61
C ALA A 21 9.39 -8.71 -12.88
N GLN A 22 9.85 -9.16 -14.06
CA GLN A 22 9.44 -8.63 -15.37
C GLN A 22 8.12 -9.22 -15.86
N THR A 23 7.77 -10.46 -15.46
CA THR A 23 6.47 -11.05 -15.77
C THR A 23 5.32 -10.48 -14.93
N LEU A 24 5.63 -9.78 -13.82
CA LEU A 24 4.66 -9.12 -12.93
C LEU A 24 4.51 -7.60 -13.15
N ALA A 25 5.32 -6.99 -14.01
CA ALA A 25 5.19 -5.58 -14.36
C ALA A 25 4.79 -5.51 -15.84
N GLY A 26 3.51 -5.26 -16.10
CA GLY A 26 3.01 -5.02 -17.47
C GLY A 26 3.81 -3.92 -18.19
N THR A 27 3.63 -3.82 -19.51
CA THR A 27 4.27 -2.79 -20.32
C THR A 27 3.98 -1.39 -19.76
N ALA A 28 5.01 -0.55 -19.74
CA ALA A 28 4.91 0.77 -19.14
C ALA A 28 4.01 1.67 -20.01
N LEU A 29 3.09 2.40 -19.37
CA LEU A 29 2.33 3.47 -20.01
C LEU A 29 3.26 4.43 -20.77
N PRO A 30 2.85 4.96 -21.93
CA PRO A 30 3.69 5.82 -22.71
C PRO A 30 4.05 7.08 -21.92
N ARG A 31 5.36 7.33 -21.75
CA ARG A 31 5.90 8.52 -21.08
C ARG A 31 6.92 9.18 -22.01
N GLY A 32 6.48 10.16 -22.79
CA GLY A 32 7.29 10.90 -23.78
C GLY A 32 6.46 11.85 -24.65
N PRO A 33 7.08 12.67 -25.52
CA PRO A 33 6.35 13.52 -26.45
C PRO A 33 5.54 12.66 -27.43
N GLN A 34 4.21 12.81 -27.42
CA GLN A 34 3.31 12.14 -28.36
C GLN A 34 2.63 13.18 -29.26
N THR A 35 2.31 12.80 -30.49
CA THR A 35 1.50 13.65 -31.37
C THR A 35 0.06 13.65 -30.87
N VAL A 36 -0.54 14.82 -30.71
CA VAL A 36 -1.92 14.93 -30.22
C VAL A 36 -2.92 14.74 -31.37
N LEU A 37 -3.84 13.79 -31.20
CA LEU A 37 -5.04 13.64 -32.01
C LEU A 37 -6.23 14.23 -31.24
N LYS A 38 -6.83 15.30 -31.76
CA LYS A 38 -7.96 15.97 -31.11
C LYS A 38 -9.29 15.47 -31.66
N VAL A 39 -10.20 15.12 -30.76
CA VAL A 39 -11.61 14.96 -31.10
C VAL A 39 -12.23 16.36 -31.19
N THR A 40 -12.70 16.72 -32.38
CA THR A 40 -13.25 18.04 -32.74
C THR A 40 -14.67 17.97 -33.28
N SER A 41 -15.25 16.77 -33.35
CA SER A 41 -16.65 16.54 -33.71
C SER A 41 -17.25 15.43 -32.84
N TYR A 42 -18.50 15.60 -32.44
CA TYR A 42 -19.27 14.59 -31.71
C TYR A 42 -20.08 13.65 -32.63
N ALA A 43 -19.94 13.77 -33.96
CA ALA A 43 -20.52 12.83 -34.91
C ALA A 43 -19.87 11.44 -34.83
N ASP A 44 -20.59 10.41 -35.30
CA ASP A 44 -20.11 9.02 -35.44
C ASP A 44 -20.17 8.54 -36.91
N ASP A 45 -19.97 9.45 -37.86
CA ASP A 45 -20.00 9.19 -39.30
C ASP A 45 -18.66 8.69 -39.88
N GLY A 46 -17.61 8.66 -39.05
CA GLY A 46 -16.24 8.33 -39.48
C GLY A 46 -15.51 9.49 -40.17
N GLY A 47 -16.10 10.70 -40.19
CA GLY A 47 -15.47 11.90 -40.70
C GLY A 47 -14.27 12.35 -39.86
N GLU A 48 -13.42 13.19 -40.44
CA GLU A 48 -12.25 13.75 -39.75
C GLU A 48 -12.65 14.45 -38.44
N GLY A 49 -11.85 14.25 -37.39
CA GLY A 49 -12.11 14.86 -36.08
C GLY A 49 -13.14 14.15 -35.21
N THR A 50 -13.83 13.11 -35.70
CA THR A 50 -14.68 12.25 -34.87
C THR A 50 -13.84 11.30 -34.01
N LEU A 51 -14.39 10.84 -32.88
CA LEU A 51 -13.72 9.85 -32.01
C LEU A 51 -13.37 8.57 -32.79
N ARG A 52 -14.27 8.11 -33.67
CA ARG A 52 -14.03 6.93 -34.51
C ARG A 52 -12.81 7.10 -35.41
N ALA A 53 -12.76 8.19 -36.17
CA ALA A 53 -11.64 8.46 -37.07
C ALA A 53 -10.31 8.61 -36.32
N VAL A 54 -10.35 9.24 -35.13
CA VAL A 54 -9.17 9.40 -34.27
C VAL A 54 -8.68 8.04 -33.72
N LEU A 55 -9.58 7.16 -33.30
CA LEU A 55 -9.24 5.80 -32.87
C LEU A 55 -8.63 4.98 -34.02
N GLU A 56 -9.23 5.01 -35.22
CA GLU A 56 -8.70 4.31 -36.40
C GLU A 56 -7.28 4.81 -36.75
N ARG A 57 -7.06 6.13 -36.67
CA ARG A 57 -5.74 6.74 -36.90
C ARG A 57 -4.72 6.32 -35.84
N ASN A 58 -5.10 6.29 -34.56
CA ASN A 58 -4.23 5.77 -33.51
C ASN A 58 -3.88 4.31 -33.76
N ASN A 59 -4.87 3.49 -34.09
CA ASN A 59 -4.71 2.06 -34.26
C ASN A 59 -3.81 1.67 -35.44
N ALA A 60 -3.72 2.54 -36.45
CA ALA A 60 -2.78 2.38 -37.55
C ALA A 60 -1.31 2.58 -37.12
N ASN A 61 -1.06 3.29 -36.01
CA ASN A 61 0.29 3.51 -35.48
C ASN A 61 0.31 3.70 -33.94
N PRO A 62 0.06 2.64 -33.15
CA PRO A 62 0.01 2.71 -31.68
C PRO A 62 1.34 3.18 -31.07
N GLY A 63 1.30 3.84 -29.92
CA GLY A 63 2.48 4.38 -29.23
C GLY A 63 2.89 5.79 -29.65
N HIS A 64 2.46 6.26 -30.83
CA HIS A 64 2.85 7.55 -31.38
C HIS A 64 1.93 8.72 -30.98
N TYR A 65 0.71 8.40 -30.57
CA TYR A 65 -0.35 9.39 -30.37
C TYR A 65 -0.84 9.46 -28.93
N ARG A 66 -1.35 10.63 -28.59
CA ARG A 66 -2.24 10.89 -27.46
C ARG A 66 -3.56 11.40 -28.01
N ILE A 67 -4.68 10.91 -27.49
CA ILE A 67 -6.03 11.31 -27.90
C ILE A 67 -6.58 12.29 -26.87
N GLU A 68 -6.97 13.49 -27.33
CA GLU A 68 -7.55 14.53 -26.49
C GLU A 68 -9.02 14.76 -26.87
N LEU A 69 -9.89 14.65 -25.86
CA LEU A 69 -11.28 15.08 -25.90
C LEU A 69 -11.41 16.43 -25.17
N SER A 70 -12.37 17.24 -25.60
CA SER A 70 -12.75 18.49 -24.94
C SER A 70 -14.23 18.79 -25.19
N ALA A 71 -14.77 19.71 -24.40
CA ALA A 71 -16.08 20.32 -24.54
C ALA A 71 -16.14 21.18 -25.83
N ILE A 72 -17.03 20.83 -26.75
CA ILE A 72 -17.20 21.51 -28.04
C ILE A 72 -18.57 22.20 -28.06
N GLY A 73 -18.57 23.53 -28.12
CA GLY A 73 -19.80 24.33 -28.20
C GLY A 73 -20.59 24.40 -26.89
N PRO A 74 -21.90 24.73 -26.94
CA PRO A 74 -22.78 24.65 -25.78
C PRO A 74 -23.12 23.18 -25.44
N GLY A 75 -23.18 22.84 -24.15
CA GLY A 75 -23.53 21.50 -23.70
C GLY A 75 -24.96 21.07 -24.11
N PRO A 76 -25.27 19.76 -24.01
CA PRO A 76 -24.48 18.71 -23.36
C PRO A 76 -23.34 18.15 -24.24
N TYR A 77 -22.19 17.85 -23.62
CA TYR A 77 -20.97 17.36 -24.30
C TYR A 77 -21.01 15.85 -24.49
N VAL A 78 -21.70 15.38 -25.53
CA VAL A 78 -22.01 13.95 -25.69
C VAL A 78 -21.69 13.46 -27.10
N ILE A 79 -20.86 12.42 -27.17
CA ILE A 79 -20.62 11.60 -28.36
C ILE A 79 -21.57 10.41 -28.28
N LYS A 80 -22.36 10.18 -29.34
CA LYS A 80 -23.32 9.07 -29.40
C LYS A 80 -22.96 8.08 -30.50
N PRO A 81 -22.14 7.05 -30.21
CA PRO A 81 -21.88 5.99 -31.18
C PRO A 81 -23.18 5.31 -31.62
N THR A 82 -23.29 5.04 -32.92
CA THR A 82 -24.42 4.32 -33.53
C THR A 82 -24.12 2.83 -33.72
N ARG A 83 -22.85 2.46 -33.62
CA ARG A 83 -22.29 1.11 -33.74
C ARG A 83 -21.01 0.98 -32.92
N GLU A 84 -20.54 -0.25 -32.75
CA GLU A 84 -19.29 -0.57 -32.04
C GLU A 84 -18.13 0.35 -32.46
N LEU A 85 -17.41 0.92 -31.49
CA LEU A 85 -16.20 1.71 -31.74
C LEU A 85 -15.01 0.78 -32.05
N PRO A 86 -14.03 1.23 -32.85
CA PRO A 86 -12.82 0.44 -33.12
C PRO A 86 -12.09 0.07 -31.82
N PRO A 87 -11.61 -1.19 -31.67
CA PRO A 87 -10.80 -1.57 -30.51
C PRO A 87 -9.54 -0.73 -30.38
N ILE A 88 -9.28 -0.22 -29.18
CA ILE A 88 -8.15 0.66 -28.88
C ILE A 88 -6.88 -0.16 -28.88
N LYS A 89 -5.88 0.28 -29.66
CA LYS A 89 -4.52 -0.28 -29.65
C LYS A 89 -3.59 0.67 -28.93
N GLY A 90 -3.07 0.22 -27.79
CA GLY A 90 -2.00 0.89 -27.06
C GLY A 90 -0.61 0.54 -27.56
N PRO A 91 0.44 1.22 -27.04
CA PRO A 91 0.36 2.19 -25.95
C PRO A 91 -0.33 3.51 -26.36
N VAL A 92 -1.27 4.05 -25.56
CA VAL A 92 -1.96 5.32 -25.86
C VAL A 92 -2.58 5.92 -24.60
N VAL A 93 -2.60 7.25 -24.51
CA VAL A 93 -3.39 7.99 -23.51
C VAL A 93 -4.62 8.59 -24.18
N ILE A 94 -5.79 8.36 -23.61
CA ILE A 94 -7.06 8.97 -24.00
C ILE A 94 -7.52 9.83 -22.82
N GLU A 95 -7.46 11.14 -23.00
CA GLU A 95 -7.76 12.10 -21.94
C GLU A 95 -8.84 13.09 -22.36
N ASN A 96 -9.68 13.49 -21.41
CA ASN A 96 -10.44 14.72 -21.52
C ASN A 96 -9.75 15.84 -20.75
N VAL A 97 -9.26 16.84 -21.48
CA VAL A 97 -8.45 17.93 -20.93
C VAL A 97 -9.26 18.91 -20.07
N ASP A 98 -10.59 18.95 -20.23
CA ASP A 98 -11.44 19.84 -19.46
C ASP A 98 -11.71 19.30 -18.05
N TRP A 99 -11.72 17.98 -17.87
CA TRP A 99 -11.89 17.38 -16.55
C TRP A 99 -10.77 17.82 -15.59
N VAL A 100 -9.52 17.82 -16.06
CA VAL A 100 -8.36 18.29 -15.26
C VAL A 100 -8.47 19.78 -14.94
N ARG A 101 -9.10 20.59 -15.81
CA ARG A 101 -9.21 22.05 -15.65
C ARG A 101 -10.35 22.46 -14.73
N ASN A 102 -11.51 21.82 -14.83
CA ASN A 102 -12.74 22.28 -14.17
C ASN A 102 -13.71 21.15 -13.76
N GLY A 103 -13.31 19.88 -13.90
CA GLY A 103 -14.14 18.72 -13.57
C GLY A 103 -15.23 18.36 -14.58
N THR A 104 -15.29 19.04 -15.74
CA THR A 104 -16.26 18.74 -16.79
C THR A 104 -15.92 17.45 -17.51
N TYR A 105 -16.88 16.52 -17.57
CA TYR A 105 -16.78 15.29 -18.37
C TYR A 105 -17.28 15.51 -19.80
N VAL A 106 -16.61 14.87 -20.76
CA VAL A 106 -17.19 14.57 -22.09
C VAL A 106 -17.74 13.16 -22.03
N ALA A 107 -19.02 13.00 -22.38
CA ALA A 107 -19.71 11.72 -22.32
C ALA A 107 -19.60 10.96 -23.64
N ILE A 108 -19.30 9.66 -23.55
CA ILE A 108 -19.47 8.68 -24.61
C ILE A 108 -20.70 7.86 -24.22
N ASP A 109 -21.78 8.00 -24.98
CA ASP A 109 -23.10 7.52 -24.61
C ASP A 109 -23.66 6.51 -25.62
N GLY A 110 -23.93 5.29 -25.14
CA GLY A 110 -24.36 4.16 -25.95
C GLY A 110 -25.83 4.15 -26.36
N SER A 111 -26.63 5.16 -26.03
CA SER A 111 -28.09 5.18 -26.27
C SER A 111 -28.51 5.02 -27.73
N ALA A 112 -27.64 5.41 -28.68
CA ALA A 112 -27.89 5.24 -30.11
C ALA A 112 -27.40 3.88 -30.67
N TYR A 113 -26.59 3.14 -29.90
CA TYR A 113 -26.03 1.84 -30.27
C TYR A 113 -26.78 0.69 -29.58
N VAL A 114 -27.12 0.85 -28.30
CA VAL A 114 -27.84 -0.14 -27.49
C VAL A 114 -29.34 0.15 -27.55
N VAL A 115 -29.97 -0.36 -28.60
CA VAL A 115 -31.42 -0.21 -28.82
C VAL A 115 -32.20 -1.39 -28.22
N GLY A 116 -33.24 -1.09 -27.45
CA GLY A 116 -34.14 -2.07 -26.84
C GLY A 116 -34.52 -1.71 -25.39
N PRO A 117 -35.50 -2.40 -24.79
CA PRO A 117 -35.92 -2.13 -23.42
C PRO A 117 -34.98 -2.75 -22.38
N GLY A 118 -34.62 -1.96 -21.37
CA GLY A 118 -33.93 -2.42 -20.16
C GLY A 118 -32.73 -3.33 -20.43
N THR A 119 -32.58 -4.38 -19.63
CA THR A 119 -31.47 -5.34 -19.76
C THR A 119 -31.63 -6.33 -20.92
N ARG A 120 -32.84 -6.46 -21.50
CA ARG A 120 -33.08 -7.27 -22.72
C ARG A 120 -32.38 -6.70 -23.95
N ALA A 121 -32.01 -5.43 -23.94
CA ALA A 121 -31.19 -4.82 -24.99
C ALA A 121 -29.75 -5.38 -25.02
N CYS A 122 -29.32 -6.07 -23.96
CA CYS A 122 -27.99 -6.62 -23.74
C CYS A 122 -28.07 -8.15 -23.65
N PRO A 123 -27.94 -8.86 -24.78
CA PRO A 123 -28.06 -10.31 -24.79
C PRO A 123 -26.85 -10.97 -24.13
N GLY A 124 -27.10 -12.08 -23.46
CA GLY A 124 -26.07 -12.97 -22.96
C GLY A 124 -25.34 -13.76 -24.03
N ALA A 125 -24.21 -14.34 -23.62
CA ALA A 125 -23.44 -15.28 -24.42
C ALA A 125 -24.23 -16.57 -24.72
N VAL A 126 -25.14 -16.97 -23.82
CA VAL A 126 -26.10 -18.05 -24.06
C VAL A 126 -27.37 -17.46 -24.67
N PRO A 127 -27.85 -17.96 -25.82
CA PRO A 127 -29.07 -17.47 -26.45
C PRO A 127 -30.27 -17.50 -25.50
N GLY A 128 -31.01 -16.38 -25.45
CA GLY A 128 -32.20 -16.24 -24.61
C GLY A 128 -31.94 -15.72 -23.20
N GLN A 129 -30.67 -15.64 -22.77
CA GLN A 129 -30.31 -15.07 -21.47
C GLN A 129 -30.12 -13.55 -21.54
N TYR A 130 -30.49 -12.82 -20.48
CA TYR A 130 -30.27 -11.39 -20.32
C TYR A 130 -30.35 -10.96 -18.84
N GLY A 131 -29.85 -9.76 -18.54
CA GLY A 131 -29.93 -9.19 -17.19
C GLY A 131 -28.81 -9.64 -16.28
N THR A 132 -29.08 -9.57 -14.98
CA THR A 132 -28.10 -9.79 -13.91
C THR A 132 -27.33 -11.10 -14.09
N ASN A 133 -26.00 -11.06 -13.97
CA ASN A 133 -25.11 -12.23 -14.04
C ASN A 133 -25.21 -13.02 -15.36
N VAL A 134 -25.75 -12.38 -16.40
CA VAL A 134 -25.72 -12.92 -17.76
C VAL A 134 -24.51 -12.37 -18.49
N ARG A 135 -23.53 -13.25 -18.68
CA ARG A 135 -22.23 -12.90 -19.25
C ARG A 135 -22.39 -12.44 -20.70
N THR A 136 -21.91 -11.24 -21.00
CA THR A 136 -21.89 -10.71 -22.38
C THR A 136 -20.55 -10.07 -22.67
N THR A 137 -20.07 -10.20 -23.91
CA THR A 137 -18.94 -9.40 -24.43
C THR A 137 -19.40 -8.51 -25.59
N THR A 138 -20.71 -8.34 -25.74
CA THR A 138 -21.35 -7.64 -26.85
C THR A 138 -21.72 -6.22 -26.47
N LYS A 139 -21.78 -5.35 -27.48
CA LYS A 139 -22.12 -3.93 -27.35
C LYS A 139 -21.31 -3.15 -26.28
N PRO A 140 -19.98 -3.26 -26.28
CA PRO A 140 -19.12 -2.43 -25.43
C PRO A 140 -19.04 -0.99 -25.93
N GLY A 141 -18.76 -0.05 -25.02
CA GLY A 141 -18.45 1.34 -25.34
C GLY A 141 -17.00 1.50 -25.80
N LEU A 142 -16.06 1.38 -24.87
CA LEU A 142 -14.62 1.37 -25.16
C LEU A 142 -14.07 -0.05 -25.06
N ILE A 143 -13.16 -0.41 -25.97
CA ILE A 143 -12.69 -1.80 -26.11
C ILE A 143 -11.18 -1.84 -26.06
N LEU A 144 -10.63 -2.46 -25.02
CA LEU A 144 -9.21 -2.77 -24.86
C LEU A 144 -9.08 -4.28 -25.07
N ARG A 145 -8.89 -4.70 -26.32
CA ARG A 145 -8.84 -6.12 -26.69
C ARG A 145 -7.52 -6.47 -27.34
N ASP A 146 -6.85 -7.49 -26.80
CA ASP A 146 -5.53 -7.94 -27.26
C ASP A 146 -4.58 -6.74 -27.38
N THR A 147 -4.44 -6.01 -26.28
CA THR A 147 -3.71 -4.74 -26.22
C THR A 147 -3.11 -4.52 -24.83
N GLU A 148 -2.29 -3.48 -24.71
CA GLU A 148 -1.60 -3.15 -23.48
C GLU A 148 -1.30 -1.66 -23.37
N ALA A 149 -1.01 -1.22 -22.14
CA ALA A 149 -0.56 0.14 -21.85
C ALA A 149 -1.50 1.26 -22.38
N VAL A 150 -2.81 1.05 -22.27
CA VAL A 150 -3.84 2.06 -22.55
C VAL A 150 -4.21 2.80 -21.27
N GLU A 151 -4.18 4.14 -21.29
CA GLU A 151 -4.65 5.01 -20.22
C GLU A 151 -5.93 5.75 -20.63
N ILE A 152 -6.95 5.75 -19.77
CA ILE A 152 -8.24 6.42 -20.01
C ILE A 152 -8.63 7.22 -18.77
N HIS A 153 -8.80 8.54 -18.93
CA HIS A 153 -9.24 9.39 -17.83
C HIS A 153 -10.06 10.63 -18.21
N GLY A 154 -10.85 11.09 -17.23
CA GLY A 154 -11.67 12.31 -17.34
C GLY A 154 -12.93 12.16 -18.21
N LEU A 155 -13.35 10.93 -18.54
CA LEU A 155 -14.50 10.66 -19.40
C LEU A 155 -15.75 10.27 -18.59
N GLU A 156 -16.93 10.56 -19.16
CA GLU A 156 -18.16 9.86 -18.78
C GLU A 156 -18.45 8.76 -19.80
N ILE A 157 -18.76 7.55 -19.33
CA ILE A 157 -19.04 6.39 -20.19
C ILE A 157 -20.37 5.80 -19.77
N SER A 158 -21.38 5.91 -20.63
CA SER A 158 -22.76 5.65 -20.25
C SER A 158 -23.56 4.81 -21.23
N ASN A 159 -24.58 4.11 -20.71
CA ASN A 159 -25.64 3.47 -21.51
C ASN A 159 -25.18 2.39 -22.52
N PHE A 160 -24.06 1.72 -22.25
CA PHE A 160 -23.64 0.53 -23.01
C PHE A 160 -24.10 -0.75 -22.33
N CYS A 161 -23.91 -1.90 -23.00
CA CYS A 161 -23.99 -3.17 -22.29
C CYS A 161 -22.74 -3.40 -21.42
N ILE A 162 -21.59 -2.92 -21.91
CA ILE A 162 -20.33 -2.89 -21.18
C ILE A 162 -19.73 -1.50 -21.39
N GLY A 163 -19.46 -0.73 -20.33
CA GLY A 163 -18.88 0.61 -20.49
C GLY A 163 -17.47 0.53 -21.10
N VAL A 164 -16.57 -0.17 -20.41
CA VAL A 164 -15.22 -0.49 -20.89
C VAL A 164 -14.98 -2.00 -20.85
N LEU A 165 -14.68 -2.59 -21.99
CA LEU A 165 -14.28 -4.00 -22.09
C LEU A 165 -12.76 -4.12 -22.16
N VAL A 166 -12.16 -4.67 -21.10
CA VAL A 166 -10.76 -5.06 -21.02
C VAL A 166 -10.68 -6.57 -21.24
N ASN A 167 -10.27 -7.00 -22.43
CA ASN A 167 -10.28 -8.39 -22.83
C ASN A 167 -8.90 -8.86 -23.31
N ARG A 168 -8.26 -9.80 -22.60
CA ARG A 168 -6.91 -10.29 -22.94
C ARG A 168 -5.93 -9.12 -23.08
N ALA A 169 -5.97 -8.22 -22.11
CA ALA A 169 -5.24 -6.97 -22.14
C ALA A 169 -4.53 -6.71 -20.82
N SER A 170 -3.37 -6.07 -20.88
CA SER A 170 -2.49 -5.92 -19.71
C SER A 170 -1.94 -4.52 -19.50
N GLY A 171 -1.59 -4.17 -18.26
CA GLY A 171 -0.93 -2.90 -17.94
C GLY A 171 -1.77 -1.65 -18.22
N ASN A 172 -3.09 -1.78 -18.38
CA ASN A 172 -3.96 -0.64 -18.66
C ASN A 172 -4.30 0.13 -17.38
N LEU A 173 -4.57 1.43 -17.51
CA LEU A 173 -4.92 2.32 -16.42
C LEU A 173 -6.21 3.09 -16.74
N ILE A 174 -7.29 2.76 -16.03
CA ILE A 174 -8.60 3.42 -16.19
C ILE A 174 -8.87 4.18 -14.91
N HIS A 175 -8.86 5.52 -14.96
CA HIS A 175 -8.97 6.31 -13.76
C HIS A 175 -9.70 7.63 -13.90
N ASP A 176 -10.24 8.12 -12.77
CA ASP A 176 -10.87 9.44 -12.69
C ASP A 176 -12.05 9.64 -13.69
N ASN A 177 -12.70 8.54 -14.09
CA ASN A 177 -13.86 8.54 -14.99
C ASN A 177 -15.18 8.47 -14.22
N ARG A 178 -16.27 8.83 -14.89
CA ARG A 178 -17.63 8.59 -14.44
C ARG A 178 -18.27 7.49 -15.30
N ILE A 179 -18.65 6.37 -14.71
CA ILE A 179 -19.20 5.20 -15.42
C ILE A 179 -20.66 5.02 -15.01
N VAL A 180 -21.61 5.20 -15.93
CA VAL A 180 -23.02 5.44 -15.57
C VAL A 180 -24.00 4.60 -16.38
N GLY A 181 -24.92 3.90 -15.71
CA GLY A 181 -26.09 3.34 -16.40
C GLY A 181 -25.78 2.27 -17.46
N ASN A 182 -24.62 1.61 -17.39
CA ASN A 182 -24.31 0.47 -18.26
C ASN A 182 -25.08 -0.77 -17.76
N LYS A 183 -25.69 -1.55 -18.66
CA LYS A 183 -26.75 -2.52 -18.32
C LYS A 183 -26.42 -3.93 -18.82
N GLY A 184 -26.86 -4.97 -18.11
CA GLY A 184 -26.76 -6.36 -18.56
C GLY A 184 -25.35 -6.98 -18.54
N GLY A 185 -24.29 -6.20 -18.78
CA GLY A 185 -22.91 -6.53 -18.42
C GLY A 185 -22.41 -5.62 -17.30
N ALA A 186 -21.18 -5.12 -17.44
CA ALA A 186 -20.53 -4.29 -16.41
C ALA A 186 -20.23 -2.85 -16.85
N GLY A 187 -20.10 -1.94 -15.89
CA GLY A 187 -19.46 -0.65 -16.11
C GLY A 187 -18.05 -0.82 -16.68
N ILE A 188 -17.22 -1.65 -16.04
CA ILE A 188 -15.94 -2.11 -16.59
C ILE A 188 -15.83 -3.63 -16.44
N MET A 189 -15.67 -4.33 -17.56
CA MET A 189 -15.45 -5.77 -17.58
C MET A 189 -13.99 -6.08 -17.88
N VAL A 190 -13.33 -6.80 -16.97
CA VAL A 190 -11.96 -7.30 -17.11
C VAL A 190 -12.01 -8.81 -17.29
N THR A 191 -11.67 -9.31 -18.47
CA THR A 191 -11.84 -10.72 -18.77
C THR A 191 -10.72 -11.28 -19.63
N GLY A 192 -10.29 -12.51 -19.35
CA GLY A 192 -9.40 -13.27 -20.22
C GLY A 192 -10.14 -14.27 -21.09
N ASP A 193 -11.41 -14.03 -21.44
CA ASP A 193 -12.20 -14.93 -22.29
C ASP A 193 -11.54 -15.11 -23.67
N ASP A 194 -11.47 -16.33 -24.19
CA ASP A 194 -10.93 -16.66 -25.52
C ASP A 194 -11.93 -16.41 -26.67
N GLY A 195 -13.15 -15.97 -26.35
CA GLY A 195 -14.27 -15.85 -27.29
C GLY A 195 -15.11 -17.13 -27.40
N LYS A 196 -14.73 -18.20 -26.71
CA LYS A 196 -15.47 -19.48 -26.61
C LYS A 196 -15.93 -19.75 -25.17
N GLY A 197 -15.78 -18.78 -24.26
CA GLY A 197 -16.16 -18.94 -22.85
C GLY A 197 -15.07 -19.59 -21.98
N ASN A 198 -13.85 -19.79 -22.51
CA ASN A 198 -12.74 -20.36 -21.76
C ASN A 198 -11.79 -19.27 -21.25
N SER A 199 -11.09 -19.59 -20.17
CA SER A 199 -10.05 -18.73 -19.61
C SER A 199 -8.79 -18.81 -20.45
N THR A 200 -8.20 -17.67 -20.78
CA THR A 200 -6.81 -17.57 -21.21
C THR A 200 -5.94 -17.32 -19.99
N ALA A 201 -4.86 -18.09 -19.83
CA ALA A 201 -3.92 -17.86 -18.76
C ALA A 201 -3.08 -16.61 -19.08
N THR A 202 -2.82 -15.77 -18.07
CA THR A 202 -1.79 -14.70 -18.08
C THR A 202 -1.95 -13.57 -19.11
N THR A 203 -3.10 -13.43 -19.78
CA THR A 203 -3.30 -12.36 -20.78
C THR A 203 -3.92 -11.09 -20.20
N THR A 204 -4.70 -11.23 -19.12
CA THR A 204 -5.50 -10.13 -18.55
C THR A 204 -4.99 -9.78 -17.16
N VAL A 205 -3.84 -9.12 -17.14
CA VAL A 205 -3.07 -8.91 -15.92
C VAL A 205 -2.57 -7.48 -15.74
N HIS A 206 -2.35 -7.06 -14.49
CA HIS A 206 -1.78 -5.75 -14.14
C HIS A 206 -2.59 -4.55 -14.63
N ASN A 207 -3.90 -4.73 -14.84
CA ASN A 207 -4.80 -3.62 -15.11
C ASN A 207 -5.14 -2.90 -13.81
N LYS A 208 -5.30 -1.58 -13.89
CA LYS A 208 -5.59 -0.71 -12.75
C LYS A 208 -6.88 0.06 -13.02
N ILE A 209 -7.84 -0.06 -12.11
CA ILE A 209 -9.08 0.72 -12.12
C ILE A 209 -9.09 1.57 -10.86
N LEU A 210 -8.80 2.87 -11.01
CA LEU A 210 -8.50 3.75 -9.88
C LEU A 210 -9.38 5.00 -9.85
N ARG A 211 -9.92 5.39 -8.69
CA ARG A 211 -10.60 6.69 -8.52
C ARG A 211 -11.75 6.98 -9.50
N ASN A 212 -12.40 5.94 -10.02
CA ASN A 212 -13.58 6.12 -10.85
C ASN A 212 -14.83 6.23 -9.99
N ARG A 213 -15.86 6.89 -10.52
CA ARG A 213 -17.20 6.96 -9.94
C ARG A 213 -18.17 6.14 -10.76
N PHE A 214 -18.70 5.07 -10.18
CA PHE A 214 -19.71 4.21 -10.78
C PHE A 214 -21.08 4.54 -10.21
N VAL A 215 -22.06 4.76 -11.09
CA VAL A 215 -23.43 5.12 -10.70
C VAL A 215 -24.43 4.32 -11.53
N ASN A 216 -25.29 3.55 -10.85
CA ASN A 216 -26.43 2.86 -11.46
C ASN A 216 -26.04 1.93 -12.64
N ASN A 217 -24.86 1.32 -12.60
CA ASN A 217 -24.55 0.23 -13.53
C ASN A 217 -25.20 -1.06 -13.03
N GLY A 218 -25.47 -2.02 -13.92
CA GLY A 218 -25.92 -3.37 -13.55
C GLY A 218 -24.93 -4.00 -12.56
N ASP A 219 -23.83 -4.52 -13.11
CA ASP A 219 -22.60 -4.68 -12.34
C ASP A 219 -21.72 -3.44 -12.55
N ALA A 220 -21.10 -2.92 -11.49
CA ALA A 220 -20.17 -1.81 -11.68
C ALA A 220 -18.87 -2.31 -12.33
N MET A 221 -18.39 -3.46 -11.88
CA MET A 221 -17.19 -4.11 -12.40
C MET A 221 -17.33 -5.64 -12.44
N GLU A 222 -16.67 -6.25 -13.43
CA GLU A 222 -16.52 -7.70 -13.53
C GLU A 222 -15.04 -8.05 -13.73
N MET A 223 -14.59 -9.13 -13.08
CA MET A 223 -13.29 -9.76 -13.26
C MET A 223 -13.47 -11.25 -13.53
N THR A 224 -13.33 -11.67 -14.78
CA THR A 224 -13.69 -13.02 -15.17
C THR A 224 -12.59 -13.76 -15.91
N ARG A 225 -12.60 -15.10 -15.82
CA ARG A 225 -11.88 -16.02 -16.73
C ARG A 225 -10.43 -15.61 -17.04
N GLY A 226 -9.54 -15.70 -16.05
CA GLY A 226 -8.10 -15.44 -16.27
C GLY A 226 -7.68 -14.00 -16.03
N ALA A 227 -8.60 -13.14 -15.57
CA ALA A 227 -8.27 -11.88 -14.92
C ALA A 227 -7.47 -12.15 -13.63
N ALA A 228 -6.20 -11.73 -13.61
CA ALA A 228 -5.34 -11.91 -12.45
C ALA A 228 -4.38 -10.75 -12.20
N PHE A 229 -3.91 -10.58 -10.97
CA PHE A 229 -2.93 -9.54 -10.61
C PHE A 229 -3.39 -8.11 -10.97
N ASN A 230 -4.70 -7.86 -10.97
CA ASN A 230 -5.26 -6.53 -11.22
C ASN A 230 -5.45 -5.76 -9.91
N LEU A 231 -5.46 -4.43 -10.00
CA LEU A 231 -5.65 -3.53 -8.86
C LEU A 231 -6.92 -2.69 -9.02
N ILE A 232 -7.81 -2.78 -8.05
CA ILE A 232 -9.02 -1.97 -7.92
C ILE A 232 -8.89 -1.12 -6.67
N ALA A 233 -8.74 0.20 -6.83
CA ALA A 233 -8.55 1.05 -5.66
C ALA A 233 -9.15 2.46 -5.75
N ASP A 234 -9.53 2.97 -4.57
CA ASP A 234 -10.06 4.33 -4.38
C ASP A 234 -11.29 4.66 -5.24
N ASN A 235 -12.03 3.65 -5.75
CA ASN A 235 -13.25 3.87 -6.53
C ASN A 235 -14.45 4.13 -5.59
N PHE A 236 -15.43 4.86 -6.10
CA PHE A 236 -16.72 5.05 -5.46
C PHE A 236 -17.81 4.40 -6.29
N VAL A 237 -18.56 3.48 -5.69
CA VAL A 237 -19.61 2.70 -6.36
C VAL A 237 -20.92 2.84 -5.60
N THR A 238 -21.94 3.29 -6.32
CA THR A 238 -23.29 3.48 -5.77
C THR A 238 -24.35 3.07 -6.78
N SER A 239 -25.52 2.71 -6.27
CA SER A 239 -26.71 2.47 -7.05
C SER A 239 -27.95 3.06 -6.37
N ASN A 240 -28.97 3.38 -7.16
CA ASN A 240 -30.28 3.81 -6.70
C ASN A 240 -31.36 2.88 -7.26
N ASP A 241 -32.14 2.25 -6.39
CA ASP A 241 -33.21 1.31 -6.75
C ASP A 241 -34.27 1.92 -7.68
N LYS A 242 -34.42 3.25 -7.68
CA LYS A 242 -35.35 3.95 -8.57
C LYS A 242 -34.85 4.00 -10.02
N ASP A 243 -33.55 4.16 -10.21
CA ASP A 243 -32.93 4.49 -11.49
C ASP A 243 -32.10 3.32 -12.06
N ASN A 244 -31.94 2.25 -11.30
CA ASN A 244 -31.28 1.02 -11.70
C ASN A 244 -32.24 -0.17 -11.57
N GLU A 245 -32.53 -0.83 -12.69
CA GLU A 245 -33.40 -2.01 -12.75
C GLU A 245 -32.73 -3.24 -12.09
N GLU A 246 -31.39 -3.24 -12.01
CA GLU A 246 -30.57 -4.35 -11.52
C GLU A 246 -29.39 -3.83 -10.66
N PRO A 247 -29.62 -3.34 -9.43
CA PRO A 247 -28.56 -2.91 -8.50
C PRO A 247 -27.77 -4.12 -7.98
N SER A 248 -26.96 -4.71 -8.85
CA SER A 248 -26.36 -6.03 -8.69
C SER A 248 -25.02 -5.97 -7.93
N GLN A 249 -23.90 -6.35 -8.56
CA GLN A 249 -22.59 -6.40 -7.91
C GLN A 249 -21.85 -5.08 -8.09
N GLY A 250 -21.18 -4.62 -7.03
CA GLY A 250 -20.12 -3.61 -7.16
C GLY A 250 -18.94 -4.18 -7.94
N LEU A 251 -18.45 -5.35 -7.53
CA LEU A 251 -17.44 -6.10 -8.26
C LEU A 251 -17.77 -7.59 -8.22
N GLU A 252 -17.98 -8.20 -9.37
CA GLU A 252 -18.00 -9.66 -9.51
C GLU A 252 -16.60 -10.19 -9.86
N ILE A 253 -16.12 -11.19 -9.14
CA ILE A 253 -14.88 -11.93 -9.44
C ILE A 253 -15.25 -13.38 -9.72
N LEU A 254 -15.28 -13.76 -10.99
CA LEU A 254 -15.67 -15.08 -11.46
C LEU A 254 -14.48 -15.80 -12.09
N TRP A 255 -13.90 -16.78 -11.37
CA TRP A 255 -12.64 -17.43 -11.77
C TRP A 255 -11.48 -16.42 -11.99
N GLY A 256 -11.60 -15.22 -11.43
CA GLY A 256 -10.50 -14.25 -11.31
C GLY A 256 -9.65 -14.58 -10.10
N ASN A 257 -8.32 -14.48 -10.23
CA ASN A 257 -7.40 -14.93 -9.20
C ASN A 257 -6.35 -13.88 -8.87
N ASP A 258 -5.84 -13.86 -7.65
CA ASP A 258 -4.68 -13.03 -7.28
C ASP A 258 -4.90 -11.51 -7.51
N ASN A 259 -6.15 -11.03 -7.45
CA ASN A 259 -6.46 -9.61 -7.60
C ASN A 259 -6.46 -8.88 -6.25
N VAL A 260 -6.21 -7.57 -6.29
CA VAL A 260 -6.15 -6.70 -5.11
C VAL A 260 -7.26 -5.65 -5.18
N VAL A 261 -8.11 -5.61 -4.17
CA VAL A 261 -9.25 -4.69 -4.06
C VAL A 261 -9.14 -3.91 -2.76
N VAL A 262 -8.74 -2.63 -2.84
CA VAL A 262 -8.41 -1.84 -1.66
C VAL A 262 -8.93 -0.41 -1.66
N HIS A 263 -9.35 0.10 -0.49
CA HIS A 263 -9.80 1.49 -0.30
C HIS A 263 -10.96 1.95 -1.20
N ASN A 264 -11.80 1.03 -1.69
CA ASN A 264 -12.99 1.40 -2.44
C ASN A 264 -14.16 1.64 -1.47
N TYR A 265 -15.13 2.43 -1.95
CA TYR A 265 -16.37 2.70 -1.24
C TYR A 265 -17.55 2.12 -2.03
N TRP A 266 -18.36 1.29 -1.37
CA TRP A 266 -19.47 0.56 -1.97
C TRP A 266 -20.74 0.83 -1.20
N GLU A 267 -21.80 1.23 -1.88
CA GLU A 267 -23.10 1.45 -1.25
C GLU A 267 -24.30 1.08 -2.11
N ASN A 268 -25.40 0.68 -1.45
CA ASN A 268 -26.72 0.47 -2.06
C ASN A 268 -26.76 -0.59 -3.18
N LEU A 269 -26.04 -1.68 -3.01
CA LEU A 269 -25.91 -2.79 -3.97
C LEU A 269 -26.49 -4.09 -3.42
N SER A 270 -26.64 -5.10 -4.27
CA SER A 270 -26.83 -6.49 -3.84
C SER A 270 -25.56 -6.99 -3.17
N ASP A 271 -24.43 -6.92 -3.87
CA ASP A 271 -23.14 -7.33 -3.35
C ASP A 271 -22.12 -6.21 -3.52
N GLY A 272 -21.25 -6.01 -2.54
CA GLY A 272 -20.12 -5.09 -2.68
C GLY A 272 -19.05 -5.73 -3.55
N VAL A 273 -18.44 -6.80 -3.03
CA VAL A 273 -17.55 -7.68 -3.78
C VAL A 273 -18.07 -9.12 -3.71
N GLN A 274 -18.41 -9.69 -4.86
CA GLN A 274 -18.82 -11.08 -4.99
C GLN A 274 -17.70 -11.92 -5.59
N LEU A 275 -17.27 -12.96 -4.89
CA LEU A 275 -16.40 -13.99 -5.43
C LEU A 275 -17.24 -15.21 -5.84
N ASN A 276 -17.16 -15.57 -7.11
CA ASN A 276 -17.69 -16.79 -7.72
C ASN A 276 -16.50 -17.66 -8.16
N TRP A 277 -16.00 -18.47 -7.23
CA TRP A 277 -14.87 -19.39 -7.41
C TRP A 277 -13.56 -18.71 -7.85
N GLY A 278 -13.35 -17.46 -7.44
CA GLY A 278 -12.08 -16.75 -7.57
C GLY A 278 -11.13 -17.13 -6.44
N ASN A 279 -9.83 -17.25 -6.71
CA ASN A 279 -8.85 -17.70 -5.71
C ASN A 279 -7.81 -16.64 -5.38
N ARG A 280 -7.34 -16.61 -4.13
CA ARG A 280 -6.22 -15.77 -3.66
C ARG A 280 -6.41 -14.27 -3.89
N ASN A 281 -7.65 -13.79 -3.90
CA ASN A 281 -7.92 -12.36 -3.99
C ASN A 281 -7.77 -11.71 -2.60
N TYR A 282 -7.24 -10.49 -2.58
CA TYR A 282 -7.02 -9.71 -1.36
C TYR A 282 -7.97 -8.51 -1.32
N ILE A 283 -8.89 -8.48 -0.36
CA ILE A 283 -9.92 -7.46 -0.20
C ILE A 283 -9.68 -6.76 1.14
N SER A 284 -9.17 -5.52 1.10
CA SER A 284 -8.75 -4.83 2.33
C SER A 284 -8.98 -3.32 2.36
N GLY A 285 -9.31 -2.78 3.53
CA GLY A 285 -9.46 -1.34 3.74
C GLY A 285 -10.62 -0.71 2.96
N ASN A 286 -11.55 -1.50 2.44
CA ASN A 286 -12.74 -1.00 1.74
C ASN A 286 -13.83 -0.61 2.74
N THR A 287 -14.76 0.24 2.31
CA THR A 287 -15.96 0.59 3.08
C THR A 287 -17.20 0.10 2.36
N PHE A 288 -18.05 -0.65 3.06
CA PHE A 288 -19.30 -1.21 2.55
C PHE A 288 -20.49 -0.76 3.40
N THR A 289 -21.50 -0.17 2.78
CA THR A 289 -22.68 0.29 3.52
C THR A 289 -24.01 0.15 2.79
N GLY A 290 -25.04 -0.29 3.51
CA GLY A 290 -26.38 -0.43 2.93
C GLY A 290 -26.48 -1.48 1.82
N ILE A 291 -25.66 -2.54 1.90
CA ILE A 291 -25.58 -3.62 0.91
C ILE A 291 -26.24 -4.90 1.46
N SER A 292 -26.78 -5.76 0.59
CA SER A 292 -27.27 -7.08 1.02
C SER A 292 -26.13 -8.01 1.48
N SER A 293 -25.06 -8.13 0.70
CA SER A 293 -23.83 -8.82 1.11
C SER A 293 -22.60 -7.97 0.82
N ALA A 294 -21.94 -7.42 1.85
CA ALA A 294 -20.79 -6.54 1.62
C ALA A 294 -19.65 -7.27 0.91
N VAL A 295 -19.25 -8.44 1.40
CA VAL A 295 -18.36 -9.36 0.67
C VAL A 295 -18.97 -10.75 0.67
N THR A 296 -18.98 -11.38 -0.51
CA THR A 296 -19.33 -12.79 -0.63
C THR A 296 -18.14 -13.62 -1.06
N LEU A 297 -17.81 -14.66 -0.29
CA LEU A 297 -16.64 -15.52 -0.45
C LEU A 297 -17.02 -16.90 -0.98
N SER A 298 -16.52 -17.22 -2.17
CA SER A 298 -16.30 -18.59 -2.63
C SER A 298 -14.93 -18.65 -3.32
N GLY A 299 -14.46 -19.85 -3.62
CA GLY A 299 -13.07 -20.12 -4.01
C GLY A 299 -12.15 -20.26 -2.81
N SER A 300 -10.84 -20.29 -3.06
CA SER A 300 -9.82 -20.68 -2.08
C SER A 300 -8.71 -19.64 -1.92
N GLY A 301 -8.20 -19.50 -0.70
CA GLY A 301 -7.12 -18.61 -0.34
C GLY A 301 -7.47 -17.11 -0.40
N ASN A 302 -8.74 -16.74 -0.53
CA ASN A 302 -9.11 -15.33 -0.49
C ASN A 302 -8.99 -14.79 0.93
N ILE A 303 -8.64 -13.51 1.04
CA ILE A 303 -8.44 -12.83 2.31
C ILE A 303 -9.29 -11.56 2.32
N VAL A 304 -10.17 -11.46 3.32
CA VAL A 304 -10.98 -10.28 3.61
C VAL A 304 -10.47 -9.69 4.92
N ASP A 305 -9.73 -8.59 4.83
CA ASP A 305 -8.92 -8.10 5.95
C ASP A 305 -9.07 -6.59 6.16
N GLY A 306 -9.36 -6.15 7.39
CA GLY A 306 -9.32 -4.72 7.73
C GLY A 306 -10.34 -3.83 6.99
N ASN A 307 -11.46 -4.37 6.52
CA ASN A 307 -12.52 -3.59 5.89
C ASN A 307 -13.48 -3.01 6.94
N THR A 308 -14.21 -1.97 6.55
CA THR A 308 -15.28 -1.37 7.36
C THR A 308 -16.64 -1.69 6.72
N MET A 309 -17.51 -2.39 7.44
CA MET A 309 -18.77 -2.93 6.94
C MET A 309 -19.92 -2.50 7.86
N ILE A 310 -20.70 -1.51 7.43
CA ILE A 310 -21.66 -0.82 8.30
C ILE A 310 -23.07 -0.90 7.71
N GLY A 311 -24.04 -1.37 8.49
CA GLY A 311 -25.44 -1.26 8.09
C GLY A 311 -25.85 -2.20 6.95
N ASN A 312 -25.17 -3.34 6.78
CA ASN A 312 -25.48 -4.30 5.70
C ASN A 312 -26.46 -5.37 6.18
N ARG A 313 -27.03 -6.17 5.28
CA ARG A 313 -27.74 -7.40 5.68
C ARG A 313 -26.72 -8.44 6.17
N VAL A 314 -25.71 -8.73 5.35
CA VAL A 314 -24.57 -9.57 5.71
C VAL A 314 -23.27 -8.79 5.49
N ALA A 315 -22.36 -8.79 6.46
CA ALA A 315 -21.04 -8.20 6.27
C ALA A 315 -20.14 -9.13 5.42
N VAL A 316 -19.99 -10.39 5.83
CA VAL A 316 -19.29 -11.41 5.05
C VAL A 316 -20.15 -12.65 4.91
N SER A 317 -20.56 -12.95 3.67
CA SER A 317 -21.23 -14.19 3.30
C SER A 317 -20.17 -15.22 2.87
N VAL A 318 -20.17 -16.40 3.46
CA VAL A 318 -19.27 -17.50 3.09
C VAL A 318 -20.10 -18.58 2.41
N ARG A 319 -19.86 -18.80 1.11
CA ARG A 319 -20.68 -19.70 0.29
C ARG A 319 -20.07 -21.10 0.16
N PRO A 320 -20.91 -22.15 0.22
CA PRO A 320 -20.55 -23.49 -0.22
C PRO A 320 -20.10 -23.49 -1.68
N GLN A 321 -19.30 -24.49 -2.02
CA GLN A 321 -18.97 -24.79 -3.40
C GLN A 321 -18.74 -26.30 -3.55
N ALA A 322 -18.92 -26.81 -4.77
CA ALA A 322 -18.60 -28.18 -5.11
C ALA A 322 -17.14 -28.52 -4.83
N GLU A 323 -16.90 -29.73 -4.31
CA GLU A 323 -15.53 -30.26 -4.19
C GLU A 323 -14.98 -30.71 -5.56
N PRO A 324 -13.66 -30.59 -5.80
CA PRO A 324 -13.02 -31.17 -6.97
C PRO A 324 -13.20 -32.69 -7.04
N GLY A 325 -13.05 -33.26 -8.24
CA GLY A 325 -13.04 -34.72 -8.41
C GLY A 325 -11.91 -35.38 -7.62
N ALA A 326 -12.09 -36.65 -7.23
CA ALA A 326 -11.07 -37.41 -6.49
C ALA A 326 -9.73 -37.57 -7.23
N ASP A 327 -9.72 -37.35 -8.55
CA ASP A 327 -8.55 -37.33 -9.44
C ASP A 327 -7.94 -35.93 -9.63
N ALA A 328 -8.37 -34.94 -8.83
CA ALA A 328 -8.03 -33.53 -8.95
C ALA A 328 -8.50 -32.86 -10.27
N SER A 329 -9.43 -33.49 -11.00
CA SER A 329 -10.13 -32.80 -12.09
C SER A 329 -10.98 -31.65 -11.53
N PRO A 330 -11.13 -30.53 -12.28
CA PRO A 330 -12.00 -29.44 -11.85
C PRO A 330 -13.41 -29.97 -11.59
N GLY A 331 -13.97 -29.64 -10.41
CA GLY A 331 -15.32 -30.01 -10.04
C GLY A 331 -16.38 -29.29 -10.89
N ARG A 332 -17.65 -29.39 -10.48
CA ARG A 332 -18.72 -28.52 -11.00
C ARG A 332 -18.28 -27.05 -10.91
N ASN A 333 -18.74 -26.24 -11.84
CA ASN A 333 -18.38 -24.81 -11.93
C ASN A 333 -16.87 -24.52 -12.02
N ARG A 334 -16.06 -25.49 -12.50
CA ARG A 334 -14.60 -25.37 -12.70
C ARG A 334 -13.85 -25.06 -11.39
N VAL A 335 -14.38 -25.51 -10.25
CA VAL A 335 -13.74 -25.37 -8.95
C VAL A 335 -12.46 -26.20 -8.89
N THR A 336 -11.38 -25.62 -8.40
CA THR A 336 -10.04 -26.23 -8.38
C THR A 336 -9.55 -26.62 -6.99
N GLY A 337 -10.30 -26.30 -5.94
CA GLY A 337 -9.92 -26.59 -4.56
C GLY A 337 -11.09 -26.37 -3.58
N PRO A 338 -10.89 -26.62 -2.28
CA PRO A 338 -11.90 -26.39 -1.25
C PRO A 338 -12.12 -24.89 -0.98
N ALA A 339 -13.32 -24.53 -0.49
CA ALA A 339 -13.67 -23.16 -0.09
C ALA A 339 -13.01 -22.79 1.24
N ILE A 340 -11.72 -22.43 1.21
CA ILE A 340 -10.93 -22.04 2.38
C ILE A 340 -10.55 -20.58 2.27
N ASN A 341 -11.06 -19.72 3.15
CA ASN A 341 -10.89 -18.27 3.09
C ASN A 341 -10.68 -17.66 4.47
N THR A 342 -9.83 -16.63 4.51
CA THR A 342 -9.47 -15.89 5.72
C THR A 342 -10.31 -14.64 5.87
N ILE A 343 -10.88 -14.45 7.05
CA ILE A 343 -11.62 -13.24 7.44
C ILE A 343 -10.91 -12.71 8.68
N SER A 344 -10.28 -11.55 8.59
CA SER A 344 -9.46 -11.02 9.69
C SER A 344 -9.69 -9.53 9.90
N ALA A 345 -9.67 -9.08 11.16
CA ALA A 345 -9.62 -7.66 11.53
C ALA A 345 -10.65 -6.72 10.86
N ASN A 346 -11.77 -7.24 10.34
CA ASN A 346 -12.82 -6.41 9.74
C ASN A 346 -13.66 -5.77 10.84
N VAL A 347 -13.99 -4.49 10.66
CA VAL A 347 -14.93 -3.74 11.49
C VAL A 347 -16.32 -3.95 10.95
N MET A 348 -17.18 -4.61 11.72
CA MET A 348 -18.56 -4.94 11.33
C MET A 348 -19.51 -4.31 12.35
N ILE A 349 -20.28 -3.31 11.91
CA ILE A 349 -21.14 -2.50 12.78
C ILE A 349 -22.56 -2.45 12.22
N ASP A 350 -23.54 -2.75 13.07
CA ASP A 350 -24.97 -2.62 12.79
C ASP A 350 -25.41 -3.37 11.51
N ASN A 351 -24.85 -4.55 11.26
CA ASN A 351 -25.27 -5.44 10.20
C ASN A 351 -26.50 -6.27 10.63
N GLY A 352 -27.00 -7.15 9.76
CA GLY A 352 -28.26 -7.86 10.00
C GLY A 352 -29.51 -7.06 9.60
N LYS A 353 -29.34 -6.02 8.77
CA LYS A 353 -30.45 -5.20 8.24
C LYS A 353 -31.31 -5.97 7.27
N ASP A 354 -32.58 -5.56 7.14
CA ASP A 354 -33.50 -6.18 6.18
C ASP A 354 -33.39 -5.51 4.81
N ILE A 355 -32.19 -5.59 4.22
CA ILE A 355 -31.91 -5.11 2.87
C ILE A 355 -32.22 -6.26 1.90
N LEU A 356 -33.07 -6.01 0.91
CA LEU A 356 -33.62 -7.04 0.01
C LEU A 356 -33.22 -6.82 -1.47
N ARG A 357 -32.03 -6.27 -1.71
CA ARG A 357 -31.44 -6.15 -3.04
C ARG A 357 -30.77 -7.48 -3.38
N CYS A 358 -31.50 -8.40 -3.97
CA CYS A 358 -31.07 -9.79 -4.07
C CYS A 358 -30.94 -10.22 -5.52
N TYR A 359 -29.75 -9.98 -6.06
CA TYR A 359 -29.42 -10.15 -7.47
C TYR A 359 -28.15 -10.98 -7.58
N ALA A 360 -28.21 -12.11 -8.31
CA ALA A 360 -27.12 -13.05 -8.58
C ALA A 360 -26.34 -13.59 -7.37
N GLY A 361 -25.68 -12.73 -6.60
CA GLY A 361 -24.95 -13.07 -5.39
C GLY A 361 -25.72 -12.89 -4.07
N GLY A 362 -26.52 -11.84 -3.93
CA GLY A 362 -27.10 -11.48 -2.64
C GLY A 362 -28.33 -12.32 -2.33
N SER A 363 -28.19 -13.45 -1.65
CA SER A 363 -29.37 -14.25 -1.27
C SER A 363 -30.23 -13.51 -0.24
N CYS A 364 -31.55 -13.48 -0.49
CA CYS A 364 -32.56 -12.86 0.36
C CYS A 364 -33.15 -13.81 1.42
N LEU A 365 -32.54 -14.98 1.66
CA LEU A 365 -33.05 -15.91 2.66
C LEU A 365 -33.21 -15.21 4.03
N PRO A 366 -34.43 -15.16 4.60
CA PRO A 366 -34.74 -14.36 5.80
C PRO A 366 -33.82 -14.63 7.00
N GLU A 367 -33.39 -15.88 7.15
CA GLU A 367 -32.57 -16.38 8.24
C GLU A 367 -31.07 -16.02 8.12
N LEU A 368 -30.60 -15.64 6.93
CA LEU A 368 -29.18 -15.38 6.66
C LEU A 368 -28.88 -13.87 6.69
N LYS A 369 -28.56 -13.36 7.88
CA LYS A 369 -28.21 -11.95 8.12
C LYS A 369 -27.29 -11.81 9.34
N GLY A 370 -26.34 -10.88 9.32
CA GLY A 370 -25.41 -10.63 10.43
C GLY A 370 -23.99 -10.27 9.99
N ALA A 371 -23.02 -10.50 10.89
CA ALA A 371 -21.61 -10.19 10.66
C ALA A 371 -20.95 -11.20 9.69
N ILE A 372 -20.67 -12.42 10.17
CA ILE A 372 -20.11 -13.50 9.34
C ILE A 372 -21.15 -14.60 9.25
N VAL A 373 -21.68 -14.85 8.04
CA VAL A 373 -22.75 -15.82 7.81
C VAL A 373 -22.27 -16.87 6.84
N PHE A 374 -22.37 -18.14 7.25
CA PHE A 374 -21.97 -19.30 6.47
C PHE A 374 -23.15 -19.89 5.70
N ASP A 375 -22.83 -20.76 4.75
CA ASP A 375 -23.80 -21.54 3.98
C ASP A 375 -24.79 -20.67 3.19
N VAL A 376 -24.36 -19.45 2.83
CA VAL A 376 -25.18 -18.52 2.05
C VAL A 376 -25.29 -19.04 0.63
N PRO A 377 -26.50 -19.34 0.11
CA PRO A 377 -26.64 -19.83 -1.25
C PRO A 377 -26.27 -18.76 -2.27
N GLY A 378 -25.63 -19.18 -3.37
CA GLY A 378 -25.49 -18.43 -4.62
C GLY A 378 -26.50 -18.88 -5.67
N LEU A 379 -26.50 -18.24 -6.84
CA LEU A 379 -27.45 -18.50 -7.93
C LEU A 379 -27.51 -19.95 -8.41
N GLU A 380 -26.40 -20.68 -8.30
CA GLU A 380 -26.25 -22.11 -8.63
C GLU A 380 -27.06 -23.02 -7.71
N HIS A 381 -27.47 -22.52 -6.55
CA HIS A 381 -28.12 -23.30 -5.51
C HIS A 381 -29.65 -23.23 -5.57
N GLY A 382 -30.32 -24.36 -5.30
CA GLY A 382 -31.78 -24.49 -5.30
C GLY A 382 -32.47 -23.63 -4.24
N ARG A 383 -31.80 -23.39 -3.11
CA ARG A 383 -32.29 -22.59 -1.97
C ARG A 383 -32.12 -21.07 -2.15
N PHE A 384 -31.43 -20.61 -3.19
CA PHE A 384 -31.21 -19.19 -3.41
C PHE A 384 -32.51 -18.42 -3.68
N ILE A 385 -32.72 -17.34 -2.92
CA ILE A 385 -33.81 -16.39 -3.11
C ILE A 385 -33.24 -15.10 -3.67
N GLY A 386 -33.60 -14.78 -4.90
CA GLY A 386 -33.13 -13.59 -5.61
C GLY A 386 -33.34 -13.71 -7.11
N ASN A 387 -33.05 -12.63 -7.84
CA ASN A 387 -33.08 -12.62 -9.30
C ASN A 387 -31.81 -13.28 -9.85
N ARG A 388 -31.98 -14.31 -10.71
CA ARG A 388 -30.88 -15.04 -11.37
C ARG A 388 -30.52 -14.50 -12.75
N GLY A 389 -31.28 -13.53 -13.26
CA GLY A 389 -31.28 -13.14 -14.67
C GLY A 389 -32.37 -13.88 -15.46
N GLY A 390 -32.77 -13.30 -16.59
CA GLY A 390 -33.78 -13.88 -17.47
C GLY A 390 -33.21 -15.01 -18.31
N GLY A 391 -33.98 -16.09 -18.50
CA GLY A 391 -33.55 -17.26 -19.30
C GLY A 391 -32.52 -18.17 -18.62
N VAL A 392 -32.22 -17.92 -17.34
CA VAL A 392 -31.36 -18.75 -16.49
C VAL A 392 -32.20 -19.87 -15.86
N GLU A 393 -31.61 -21.05 -15.67
CA GLU A 393 -32.29 -22.20 -15.04
C GLU A 393 -32.76 -21.82 -13.62
N SER A 394 -34.02 -22.13 -13.34
CA SER A 394 -34.68 -21.75 -12.09
C SER A 394 -35.42 -22.92 -11.44
N ASP A 395 -35.45 -24.09 -12.08
CA ASP A 395 -36.00 -25.32 -11.54
C ASP A 395 -35.10 -25.82 -10.40
N PRO A 396 -35.56 -25.76 -9.13
CA PRO A 396 -34.73 -26.14 -7.98
C PRO A 396 -34.25 -27.59 -8.02
N SER A 397 -34.95 -28.48 -8.74
CA SER A 397 -34.57 -29.90 -8.86
C SER A 397 -33.32 -30.12 -9.71
N LYS A 398 -32.90 -29.12 -10.49
CA LYS A 398 -31.72 -29.15 -11.36
C LYS A 398 -30.56 -28.32 -10.81
N LEU A 399 -30.74 -27.66 -9.68
CA LEU A 399 -29.77 -26.78 -9.05
C LEU A 399 -28.98 -27.53 -7.96
N GLU A 400 -27.85 -26.94 -7.58
CA GLU A 400 -26.95 -27.48 -6.56
C GLU A 400 -27.58 -27.36 -5.16
N THR A 401 -27.20 -28.28 -4.26
CA THR A 401 -27.76 -28.39 -2.91
C THR A 401 -26.67 -28.16 -1.86
N ILE A 402 -27.05 -27.61 -0.71
CA ILE A 402 -26.15 -27.27 0.38
C ILE A 402 -26.46 -28.18 1.56
N CYS A 403 -25.48 -28.93 2.04
CA CYS A 403 -25.73 -29.94 3.07
C CYS A 403 -26.33 -29.35 4.37
N ALA A 404 -25.94 -28.12 4.71
CA ALA A 404 -26.44 -27.42 5.89
C ALA A 404 -27.91 -26.97 5.77
N LEU A 405 -28.42 -26.76 4.56
CA LEU A 405 -29.78 -26.24 4.31
C LEU A 405 -30.75 -27.31 3.81
N ASP A 406 -30.27 -28.23 2.98
CA ASP A 406 -31.07 -29.28 2.33
C ASP A 406 -30.98 -30.63 3.05
N GLY A 407 -30.13 -30.74 4.07
CA GLY A 407 -29.77 -31.99 4.73
C GLY A 407 -28.70 -32.77 3.97
N GLN A 408 -28.21 -33.85 4.58
CA GLN A 408 -27.17 -34.72 4.00
C GLN A 408 -27.75 -35.57 2.87
N VAL A 409 -27.91 -34.97 1.69
CA VAL A 409 -28.32 -35.63 0.45
C VAL A 409 -27.11 -35.90 -0.45
N ALA A 410 -27.22 -36.90 -1.33
CA ALA A 410 -26.09 -37.28 -2.18
C ALA A 410 -25.62 -36.10 -3.06
N GLY A 411 -24.34 -35.75 -2.97
CA GLY A 411 -23.73 -34.70 -3.79
C GLY A 411 -24.04 -33.26 -3.35
N CYS A 412 -24.57 -33.06 -2.14
CA CYS A 412 -24.67 -31.72 -1.54
C CYS A 412 -23.27 -31.16 -1.21
N GLU A 413 -23.17 -29.85 -1.20
CA GLU A 413 -21.94 -29.13 -0.94
C GLU A 413 -21.72 -28.94 0.56
N PRO A 414 -20.51 -29.25 1.08
CA PRO A 414 -20.21 -29.13 2.49
C PRO A 414 -20.09 -27.66 2.90
N SER A 415 -20.21 -27.41 4.20
CA SER A 415 -19.97 -26.08 4.74
C SER A 415 -18.52 -25.63 4.48
N PRO A 416 -18.30 -24.38 4.03
CA PRO A 416 -16.97 -23.82 3.80
C PRO A 416 -16.07 -23.81 5.04
N ASN A 417 -14.78 -23.50 4.84
CA ASN A 417 -13.77 -23.42 5.90
C ASN A 417 -13.80 -24.64 6.83
N HIS A 418 -13.82 -25.84 6.24
CA HIS A 418 -13.85 -27.12 6.95
C HIS A 418 -15.08 -27.33 7.86
N GLY A 419 -16.15 -26.55 7.68
CA GLY A 419 -17.28 -26.52 8.61
C GLY A 419 -16.85 -26.14 10.04
N GLN A 420 -15.80 -25.32 10.17
CA GLN A 420 -15.22 -24.96 11.44
C GLN A 420 -16.24 -24.29 12.36
N ARG A 421 -16.36 -24.79 13.59
CA ARG A 421 -17.25 -24.22 14.60
C ARG A 421 -16.66 -22.94 15.18
N ALA A 422 -17.53 -22.02 15.56
CA ALA A 422 -17.12 -20.81 16.28
C ALA A 422 -16.47 -21.19 17.63
N PRO A 423 -15.48 -20.41 18.11
CA PRO A 423 -14.90 -20.66 19.43
C PRO A 423 -15.94 -20.37 20.52
N LYS A 424 -15.83 -21.04 21.66
CA LYS A 424 -16.70 -20.81 22.80
C LYS A 424 -16.00 -19.93 23.82
N LEU A 425 -16.59 -18.77 24.10
CA LEU A 425 -16.16 -17.89 25.17
C LEU A 425 -16.83 -18.32 26.48
N LEU A 426 -16.03 -18.60 27.50
CA LEU A 426 -16.47 -19.30 28.71
C LEU A 426 -16.71 -18.36 29.88
N ALA A 427 -15.76 -17.48 30.16
CA ALA A 427 -15.80 -16.62 31.34
C ALA A 427 -14.82 -15.45 31.21
N THR A 428 -15.13 -14.38 31.94
CA THR A 428 -14.19 -13.30 32.22
C THR A 428 -13.45 -13.61 33.52
N LEU A 429 -12.14 -13.41 33.52
CA LEU A 429 -11.25 -13.61 34.64
C LEU A 429 -10.77 -12.24 35.13
N ALA A 430 -10.62 -12.09 36.45
CA ALA A 430 -9.94 -10.92 37.01
C ALA A 430 -8.46 -10.96 36.58
N GLY A 431 -8.02 -9.94 35.83
CA GLY A 431 -6.65 -9.85 35.34
C GLY A 431 -5.68 -9.38 36.43
N SER A 432 -4.44 -9.87 36.38
CA SER A 432 -3.36 -9.29 37.16
C SER A 432 -3.13 -7.85 36.69
N GLN A 433 -3.22 -6.88 37.60
CA GLN A 433 -3.19 -5.42 37.36
C GLN A 433 -4.49 -4.76 36.86
N GLY A 434 -5.65 -5.37 37.09
CA GLY A 434 -6.95 -4.71 36.83
C GLY A 434 -7.41 -4.75 35.36
N GLY A 435 -6.77 -5.58 34.53
CA GLY A 435 -7.31 -6.00 33.23
C GLY A 435 -8.40 -7.06 33.36
N ILE A 436 -9.07 -7.40 32.26
CA ILE A 436 -10.03 -8.51 32.20
C ILE A 436 -9.49 -9.58 31.26
N GLY A 437 -9.32 -10.81 31.75
CA GLY A 437 -8.96 -11.95 30.92
C GLY A 437 -10.20 -12.61 30.32
N VAL A 438 -10.22 -12.84 29.01
CA VAL A 438 -11.30 -13.57 28.32
C VAL A 438 -10.85 -15.00 28.13
N ARG A 439 -11.47 -15.94 28.84
CA ARG A 439 -11.21 -17.37 28.69
C ARG A 439 -12.12 -17.96 27.62
N GLY A 440 -11.55 -18.73 26.70
CA GLY A 440 -12.30 -19.49 25.70
C GLY A 440 -11.68 -20.83 25.36
N GLU A 441 -12.41 -21.60 24.57
CA GLU A 441 -12.01 -22.92 24.07
C GLU A 441 -12.51 -23.13 22.64
N PHE A 442 -11.87 -24.01 21.89
CA PHE A 442 -12.32 -24.45 20.58
C PHE A 442 -11.74 -25.83 20.24
N ASP A 443 -12.41 -26.52 19.30
CA ASP A 443 -11.90 -27.74 18.69
C ASP A 443 -11.23 -27.39 17.36
N GLY A 444 -10.11 -28.04 17.06
CA GLY A 444 -9.37 -27.85 15.82
C GLY A 444 -8.56 -29.07 15.44
N THR A 445 -7.75 -28.93 14.40
CA THR A 445 -6.85 -30.01 13.95
C THR A 445 -5.78 -30.29 15.00
N ALA A 446 -5.67 -31.53 15.48
CA ALA A 446 -4.71 -31.92 16.50
C ALA A 446 -3.27 -31.57 16.10
N ASN A 447 -2.46 -31.12 17.08
CA ASN A 447 -1.05 -30.75 16.92
C ASN A 447 -0.81 -29.63 15.88
N THR A 448 -1.72 -28.66 15.80
CA THR A 448 -1.55 -27.47 14.96
C THR A 448 -1.69 -26.19 15.79
N VAL A 449 -1.57 -25.02 15.15
CA VAL A 449 -1.73 -23.72 15.79
C VAL A 449 -2.81 -22.94 15.06
N TYR A 450 -3.70 -22.32 15.82
CA TYR A 450 -4.78 -21.48 15.33
C TYR A 450 -4.61 -20.05 15.82
N ARG A 451 -4.98 -19.08 14.99
CA ARG A 451 -5.11 -17.67 15.38
C ARG A 451 -6.49 -17.47 15.99
N VAL A 452 -6.57 -17.00 17.22
CA VAL A 452 -7.83 -16.53 17.84
C VAL A 452 -7.86 -15.02 17.76
N GLU A 453 -8.88 -14.45 17.12
CA GLU A 453 -9.12 -13.00 17.08
C GLU A 453 -10.26 -12.62 18.01
N LEU A 454 -10.13 -11.48 18.71
CA LEU A 454 -11.19 -10.95 19.56
C LEU A 454 -11.66 -9.59 19.08
N PHE A 455 -12.95 -9.36 19.30
CA PHE A 455 -13.63 -8.13 18.93
C PHE A 455 -14.46 -7.62 20.10
N ALA A 456 -14.46 -6.31 20.28
CA ALA A 456 -15.28 -5.60 21.25
C ALA A 456 -16.58 -5.13 20.60
N ASN A 457 -17.67 -5.20 21.35
CA ASN A 457 -18.95 -4.62 21.00
C ASN A 457 -19.43 -3.65 22.09
N SER A 458 -20.03 -2.55 21.65
CA SER A 458 -20.44 -1.42 22.47
C SER A 458 -21.74 -1.65 23.24
N LYS A 459 -22.59 -2.60 22.84
CA LYS A 459 -23.84 -2.95 23.53
C LYS A 459 -23.87 -4.41 23.98
N PRO A 460 -24.47 -4.74 25.14
CA PRO A 460 -24.62 -6.12 25.57
C PRO A 460 -25.39 -6.98 24.56
N GLY A 461 -24.96 -8.22 24.37
CA GLY A 461 -25.63 -9.21 23.51
C GLY A 461 -25.40 -9.03 21.99
N MET A 462 -24.66 -8.02 21.55
CA MET A 462 -24.30 -7.86 20.13
C MET A 462 -23.41 -9.01 19.66
N THR A 463 -23.76 -9.58 18.50
CA THR A 463 -23.04 -10.69 17.85
C THR A 463 -22.17 -10.20 16.70
N GLU A 464 -21.51 -9.07 16.89
CA GLU A 464 -20.77 -8.34 15.86
C GLU A 464 -19.27 -8.23 16.17
N ALA A 465 -18.56 -7.52 15.32
CA ALA A 465 -17.14 -7.25 15.40
C ALA A 465 -16.87 -5.75 15.28
N GLU A 466 -17.46 -4.93 16.16
CA GLU A 466 -17.43 -3.46 16.02
C GLU A 466 -16.01 -2.88 16.17
N ARG A 467 -15.16 -3.50 16.98
CA ARG A 467 -13.77 -3.08 17.16
C ARG A 467 -12.86 -4.29 17.30
N TYR A 468 -11.87 -4.37 16.42
CA TYR A 468 -10.81 -5.36 16.52
C TYR A 468 -9.91 -5.08 17.73
N LEU A 469 -9.73 -6.08 18.59
CA LEU A 469 -8.91 -5.97 19.80
C LEU A 469 -7.50 -6.52 19.59
N GLY A 470 -7.36 -7.49 18.68
CA GLY A 470 -6.11 -8.16 18.39
C GLY A 470 -6.30 -9.68 18.32
N TYR A 471 -5.19 -10.40 18.39
CA TYR A 471 -5.19 -11.86 18.28
C TYR A 471 -4.13 -12.50 19.18
N ILE A 472 -4.29 -13.81 19.38
CA ILE A 472 -3.29 -14.70 19.98
C ILE A 472 -3.14 -15.97 19.15
N GLN A 473 -1.97 -16.60 19.22
CA GLN A 473 -1.73 -17.92 18.63
C GLN A 473 -1.94 -18.99 19.69
N VAL A 474 -2.78 -19.98 19.39
CA VAL A 474 -3.19 -20.99 20.36
C VAL A 474 -2.91 -22.38 19.78
N PRO A 475 -2.04 -23.18 20.42
CA PRO A 475 -1.81 -24.55 20.00
C PRO A 475 -3.03 -25.42 20.33
N VAL A 476 -3.33 -26.36 19.42
CA VAL A 476 -4.33 -27.42 19.59
C VAL A 476 -3.62 -28.68 20.05
N ASP A 477 -4.12 -29.30 21.11
CA ASP A 477 -3.50 -30.49 21.70
C ASP A 477 -3.63 -31.73 20.80
N ALA A 478 -3.09 -32.86 21.26
CA ALA A 478 -3.10 -34.12 20.51
C ALA A 478 -4.51 -34.72 20.33
N HIS A 479 -5.50 -34.25 21.10
CA HIS A 479 -6.90 -34.69 21.02
C HIS A 479 -7.77 -33.74 20.18
N GLY A 480 -7.20 -32.65 19.66
CA GLY A 480 -7.94 -31.66 18.87
C GLY A 480 -8.60 -30.57 19.71
N HIS A 481 -8.24 -30.43 20.99
CA HIS A 481 -8.82 -29.42 21.88
C HIS A 481 -7.83 -28.29 22.15
N ALA A 482 -8.34 -27.06 22.22
CA ALA A 482 -7.58 -25.87 22.56
C ALA A 482 -8.32 -25.01 23.57
N SER A 483 -7.57 -24.40 24.49
CA SER A 483 -8.08 -23.40 25.42
C SER A 483 -7.17 -22.19 25.44
N PHE A 484 -7.73 -21.01 25.67
CA PHE A 484 -7.00 -19.76 25.62
C PHE A 484 -7.48 -18.76 26.66
N ILE A 485 -6.61 -17.82 26.99
CA ILE A 485 -6.93 -16.63 27.75
C ILE A 485 -6.36 -15.42 27.00
N TYR A 486 -7.24 -14.52 26.57
CA TYR A 486 -6.86 -13.25 25.96
C TYR A 486 -6.96 -12.13 27.00
N GLN A 487 -5.92 -11.31 27.15
CA GLN A 487 -5.92 -10.21 28.12
C GLN A 487 -6.38 -8.91 27.47
N LEU A 488 -7.53 -8.39 27.92
CA LEU A 488 -8.00 -7.06 27.51
C LEU A 488 -7.23 -5.98 28.25
N SER A 489 -6.83 -4.92 27.52
CA SER A 489 -6.30 -3.72 28.15
C SER A 489 -7.39 -3.04 29.00
N SER A 490 -7.01 -2.31 30.04
CA SER A 490 -7.99 -1.56 30.86
C SER A 490 -8.78 -0.53 30.04
N ALA A 491 -8.17 0.03 28.97
CA ALA A 491 -8.84 0.96 28.07
C ALA A 491 -9.89 0.27 27.20
N ASP A 492 -9.59 -0.91 26.65
CA ASP A 492 -10.55 -1.69 25.86
C ASP A 492 -11.67 -2.22 26.75
N ALA A 493 -11.34 -2.75 27.94
CA ALA A 493 -12.32 -3.23 28.90
C ALA A 493 -13.32 -2.15 29.32
N ALA A 494 -12.90 -0.88 29.43
CA ALA A 494 -13.75 0.22 29.88
C ALA A 494 -14.86 0.61 28.89
N ILE A 495 -14.68 0.32 27.60
CA ILE A 495 -15.62 0.70 26.53
C ILE A 495 -16.30 -0.50 25.87
N THR A 496 -16.05 -1.70 26.37
CA THR A 496 -16.56 -2.94 25.81
C THR A 496 -17.69 -3.48 26.67
N ALA A 497 -18.87 -3.66 26.08
CA ALA A 497 -20.01 -4.26 26.77
C ALA A 497 -19.97 -5.79 26.68
N ASN A 498 -19.55 -6.33 25.54
CA ASN A 498 -19.30 -7.75 25.36
C ASN A 498 -18.19 -7.98 24.34
N VAL A 499 -17.62 -9.19 24.35
CA VAL A 499 -16.62 -9.63 23.39
C VAL A 499 -17.11 -10.81 22.57
N THR A 500 -16.68 -10.84 21.31
CA THR A 500 -16.85 -11.96 20.38
C THR A 500 -15.49 -12.38 19.84
N ALA A 501 -15.41 -13.57 19.27
CA ALA A 501 -14.16 -14.11 18.75
C ALA A 501 -14.34 -14.97 17.50
N THR A 502 -13.29 -15.07 16.70
CA THR A 502 -13.14 -16.05 15.63
C THR A 502 -11.87 -16.86 15.85
N VAL A 503 -11.82 -18.05 15.24
CA VAL A 503 -10.58 -18.82 15.10
C VAL A 503 -10.25 -19.01 13.64
N THR A 504 -8.98 -18.95 13.29
CA THR A 504 -8.46 -19.19 11.94
C THR A 504 -7.38 -20.26 12.01
N SER A 505 -7.58 -21.33 11.23
CA SER A 505 -6.63 -22.43 11.09
C SER A 505 -5.35 -21.99 10.34
N ALA A 506 -4.32 -22.83 10.37
CA ALA A 506 -3.04 -22.54 9.71
C ALA A 506 -3.12 -22.40 8.18
N ASP A 507 -4.11 -23.04 7.55
CA ASP A 507 -4.39 -22.92 6.11
C ASP A 507 -5.35 -21.76 5.77
N GLY A 508 -5.77 -20.98 6.77
CA GLY A 508 -6.53 -19.75 6.59
C GLY A 508 -8.04 -19.89 6.75
N ALA A 509 -8.56 -21.07 7.11
CA ALA A 509 -9.99 -21.30 7.31
C ALA A 509 -10.48 -20.59 8.59
N THR A 510 -11.28 -19.54 8.44
CA THR A 510 -11.83 -18.77 9.57
C THR A 510 -13.22 -19.30 9.98
N SER A 511 -13.50 -19.36 11.27
CA SER A 511 -14.80 -19.77 11.81
C SER A 511 -15.87 -18.67 11.69
N PRO A 512 -17.15 -19.00 11.93
CA PRO A 512 -18.13 -18.00 12.33
C PRO A 512 -17.71 -17.27 13.62
N LEU A 513 -18.39 -16.16 13.89
CA LEU A 513 -18.23 -15.42 15.14
C LEU A 513 -18.78 -16.23 16.32
N SER A 514 -18.11 -16.15 17.48
CA SER A 514 -18.61 -16.73 18.73
C SER A 514 -19.91 -16.08 19.19
N LEU A 515 -20.64 -16.78 20.06
CA LEU A 515 -21.62 -16.12 20.91
C LEU A 515 -20.93 -15.04 21.78
N PRO A 516 -21.63 -13.94 22.10
CA PRO A 516 -21.03 -12.84 22.85
C PRO A 516 -20.87 -13.20 24.32
N LEU A 517 -19.71 -12.85 24.87
CA LEU A 517 -19.44 -12.93 26.31
C LEU A 517 -19.53 -11.53 26.92
N PRO A 518 -20.50 -11.26 27.81
CA PRO A 518 -20.61 -9.96 28.47
C PRO A 518 -19.42 -9.71 29.39
N LEU A 519 -18.96 -8.46 29.44
CA LEU A 519 -17.97 -8.02 30.43
C LEU A 519 -18.69 -7.49 31.68
N PRO A 520 -18.19 -7.78 32.90
CA PRO A 520 -18.75 -7.20 34.11
C PRO A 520 -18.52 -5.68 34.12
N LEU A 521 -19.61 -4.92 34.34
CA LEU A 521 -19.55 -3.45 34.50
C LEU A 521 -18.60 -3.13 35.67
N SER A 522 -17.56 -2.33 35.43
CA SER A 522 -16.67 -1.86 36.49
C SER A 522 -17.38 -0.83 37.36
N SER A 523 -17.94 -1.28 38.49
CA SER A 523 -18.20 -0.38 39.62
C SER A 523 -16.85 0.09 40.14
N GLY A 524 -16.57 1.39 40.06
CA GLY A 524 -15.29 1.97 40.47
C GLY A 524 -14.93 1.63 41.92
N ALA A 525 -13.68 1.20 42.15
CA ALA A 525 -13.08 1.23 43.47
C ALA A 525 -11.53 1.18 43.40
N ALA A 526 -10.96 2.29 43.85
CA ALA A 526 -9.75 2.46 44.67
C ALA A 526 -8.58 1.45 44.55
N ALA A 527 -7.43 2.03 44.21
CA ALA A 527 -6.11 1.45 44.38
C ALA A 527 -5.84 1.01 45.83
N ALA A 528 -5.32 -0.20 46.00
CA ALA A 528 -4.67 -0.64 47.23
C ALA A 528 -3.35 -1.38 46.90
N LYS A 529 -2.25 -0.84 47.42
CA LYS A 529 -0.90 -1.45 47.41
C LYS A 529 -0.82 -2.55 48.47
N ALA A 530 -0.25 -3.70 48.14
CA ALA A 530 0.40 -4.61 49.10
C ALA A 530 1.41 -5.54 48.38
N PRO A 531 2.40 -6.13 49.08
CA PRO A 531 3.76 -6.33 48.58
C PRO A 531 4.01 -7.71 47.96
N VAL A 532 4.97 -7.77 47.04
CA VAL A 532 5.42 -9.03 46.40
C VAL A 532 6.68 -9.53 47.11
N ALA A 533 6.61 -10.76 47.62
CA ALA A 533 7.75 -11.52 48.10
C ALA A 533 8.47 -12.19 46.91
N VAL A 534 9.80 -12.13 46.92
CA VAL A 534 10.70 -12.69 45.91
C VAL A 534 11.10 -14.11 46.30
N VAL A 535 11.01 -15.06 45.37
CA VAL A 535 11.70 -16.36 45.42
C VAL A 535 12.61 -16.45 44.19
N PRO A 536 13.89 -16.82 44.33
CA PRO A 536 14.88 -16.72 43.26
C PRO A 536 14.83 -17.95 42.33
N VAL A 537 14.92 -17.71 41.02
CA VAL A 537 15.19 -18.75 40.02
C VAL A 537 16.65 -18.62 39.57
N ALA A 538 17.35 -19.75 39.61
CA ALA A 538 18.77 -19.89 39.32
C ALA A 538 19.14 -19.42 37.91
N GLN A 539 20.32 -18.80 37.85
CA GLN A 539 20.87 -18.05 36.74
C GLN A 539 21.55 -19.01 35.74
N ALA A 540 20.97 -19.19 34.56
CA ALA A 540 21.69 -19.69 33.40
C ALA A 540 22.58 -18.57 32.86
N ALA A 541 23.82 -18.90 32.46
CA ALA A 541 24.79 -17.95 31.93
C ALA A 541 24.22 -17.17 30.73
N PRO A 542 24.54 -15.86 30.60
CA PRO A 542 23.93 -15.01 29.59
C PRO A 542 24.42 -15.38 28.18
N ASP A 543 23.48 -15.84 27.35
CA ASP A 543 23.62 -15.90 25.90
C ASP A 543 23.76 -14.47 25.34
N LEU A 544 24.84 -14.21 24.58
CA LEU A 544 25.25 -12.90 24.08
C LEU A 544 24.25 -12.26 23.08
N TYR A 545 23.15 -12.94 22.72
CA TYR A 545 22.17 -12.46 21.73
C TYR A 545 20.69 -12.57 22.13
N THR A 546 20.38 -12.94 23.37
CA THR A 546 19.00 -12.85 23.86
C THR A 546 18.55 -11.38 23.96
N GLY A 547 17.57 -10.99 23.12
CA GLY A 547 16.85 -9.72 23.23
C GLY A 547 17.33 -8.54 22.37
N LYS A 548 18.29 -8.71 21.43
CA LYS A 548 18.75 -7.60 20.54
C LYS A 548 18.02 -7.47 19.20
N THR A 549 17.36 -8.53 18.74
CA THR A 549 16.58 -8.58 17.49
C THR A 549 15.26 -9.31 17.72
N MET A 550 14.24 -8.99 16.93
CA MET A 550 12.90 -9.58 17.08
C MET A 550 12.90 -11.10 16.90
N THR A 551 13.72 -11.65 15.99
CA THR A 551 13.78 -13.09 15.73
C THR A 551 14.82 -13.83 16.57
N GLY A 552 15.51 -13.13 17.47
CA GLY A 552 16.55 -13.69 18.33
C GLY A 552 17.73 -14.25 17.54
N ASP A 553 18.35 -15.31 18.08
CA ASP A 553 19.60 -15.88 17.58
C ASP A 553 19.45 -17.13 16.69
N TRP A 554 18.21 -17.52 16.37
CA TRP A 554 17.90 -18.71 15.56
C TRP A 554 18.55 -19.99 16.11
N ASN A 555 18.40 -20.24 17.42
CA ASN A 555 19.01 -21.38 18.13
C ASN A 555 20.55 -21.44 17.97
N GLY A 556 21.25 -20.31 18.08
CA GLY A 556 22.71 -20.25 17.96
C GLY A 556 23.22 -19.93 16.56
N LYS A 557 22.39 -20.10 15.51
CA LYS A 557 22.85 -20.04 14.12
C LYS A 557 23.23 -18.64 13.66
N ARG A 558 22.50 -17.61 14.11
CA ARG A 558 22.83 -16.22 13.76
C ARG A 558 24.21 -15.84 14.33
N SER A 559 24.46 -16.18 15.60
CA SER A 559 25.76 -16.00 16.25
C SER A 559 26.87 -16.80 15.60
N GLU A 560 26.62 -18.07 15.28
CA GLU A 560 27.58 -18.94 14.60
C GLU A 560 28.02 -18.34 13.26
N TRP A 561 27.07 -17.89 12.44
CA TRP A 561 27.37 -17.24 11.17
C TRP A 561 28.09 -15.90 11.35
N ALA A 562 27.69 -15.06 12.30
CA ALA A 562 28.37 -13.81 12.58
C ALA A 562 29.83 -14.03 13.04
N ALA A 563 30.07 -15.09 13.82
CA ALA A 563 31.42 -15.52 14.22
C ALA A 563 32.24 -16.03 13.03
N GLN A 564 31.59 -16.67 12.05
CA GLN A 564 32.20 -17.10 10.78
C GLN A 564 32.34 -15.96 9.76
N GLY A 565 31.83 -14.76 10.04
CA GLY A 565 31.94 -13.59 9.17
C GLY A 565 30.75 -13.34 8.26
N VAL A 566 29.59 -13.94 8.51
CA VAL A 566 28.33 -13.67 7.78
C VAL A 566 27.30 -13.07 8.73
N THR A 567 26.94 -11.80 8.51
CA THR A 567 25.97 -11.09 9.35
C THR A 567 24.73 -10.73 8.54
N PHE A 568 23.55 -11.20 8.97
CA PHE A 568 22.27 -10.83 8.38
C PHE A 568 21.66 -9.64 9.11
N ARG A 569 21.19 -8.64 8.35
CA ARG A 569 20.52 -7.44 8.85
C ARG A 569 19.08 -7.39 8.34
N GLY A 570 18.15 -7.06 9.22
CA GLY A 570 16.74 -6.91 8.91
C GLY A 570 16.13 -5.75 9.67
N GLY A 571 15.35 -4.92 8.98
CA GLY A 571 14.69 -3.77 9.57
C GLY A 571 13.34 -3.50 8.93
N PHE A 572 12.38 -3.06 9.75
CA PHE A 572 11.09 -2.57 9.31
C PHE A 572 10.79 -1.22 9.99
N ILE A 573 10.36 -0.25 9.20
CA ILE A 573 9.91 1.06 9.67
C ILE A 573 8.50 1.26 9.13
N THR A 574 7.57 1.72 9.97
CA THR A 574 6.27 2.23 9.52
C THR A 574 6.03 3.60 10.14
N GLU A 575 5.45 4.51 9.36
CA GLU A 575 5.16 5.89 9.73
C GLU A 575 3.71 6.19 9.38
N ALA A 576 2.84 6.16 10.39
CA ALA A 576 1.44 6.54 10.26
C ALA A 576 1.29 7.99 10.70
N MET A 577 1.11 8.90 9.74
CA MET A 577 1.07 10.34 9.96
C MET A 577 -0.24 10.93 9.43
N GLY A 578 -0.84 11.86 10.16
CA GLY A 578 -2.06 12.54 9.74
C GLY A 578 -1.99 14.04 9.91
N VAL A 579 -2.65 14.76 8.99
CA VAL A 579 -2.89 16.20 9.08
C VAL A 579 -4.14 16.40 9.92
N VAL A 580 -3.98 16.97 11.11
CA VAL A 580 -5.07 17.25 12.05
C VAL A 580 -5.58 18.68 11.93
N ASP A 581 -4.75 19.60 11.42
CA ASP A 581 -5.15 20.97 11.11
C ASP A 581 -4.43 21.55 9.88
N GLY A 582 -5.13 22.44 9.16
CA GLY A 582 -4.69 23.09 7.93
C GLY A 582 -4.31 22.16 6.77
N GLY A 583 -3.34 22.59 5.96
CA GLY A 583 -2.92 21.89 4.75
C GLY A 583 -3.98 21.89 3.64
N ILE A 584 -3.92 20.87 2.80
CA ILE A 584 -4.88 20.63 1.71
C ILE A 584 -6.13 19.92 2.27
N ARG A 585 -5.93 18.84 3.04
CA ARG A 585 -7.01 18.00 3.58
C ARG A 585 -6.60 17.33 4.89
N ARG A 586 -7.56 17.20 5.82
CA ARG A 586 -7.39 16.46 7.08
C ARG A 586 -7.67 14.97 6.88
N SER A 587 -6.67 14.13 7.13
CA SER A 587 -6.75 12.66 7.03
C SER A 587 -5.45 12.07 7.57
N ALA A 588 -5.26 10.75 7.44
CA ALA A 588 -4.01 10.07 7.76
C ALA A 588 -3.52 9.22 6.59
N ARG A 589 -2.20 9.07 6.47
CA ARG A 589 -1.53 8.13 5.56
C ARG A 589 -0.52 7.32 6.34
N ASN A 590 -0.21 6.15 5.79
CA ASN A 590 0.86 5.31 6.29
C ASN A 590 1.87 5.07 5.18
N ALA A 591 3.15 5.08 5.54
CA ALA A 591 4.25 4.62 4.71
C ALA A 591 5.04 3.57 5.49
N PHE A 592 5.67 2.64 4.78
CA PHE A 592 6.54 1.66 5.39
C PHE A 592 7.77 1.38 4.55
N GLN A 593 8.83 0.95 5.23
CA GLN A 593 10.10 0.56 4.67
C GLN A 593 10.53 -0.78 5.26
N THR A 594 10.88 -1.73 4.40
CA THR A 594 11.52 -2.98 4.78
C THR A 594 12.91 -3.03 4.19
N GLN A 595 13.92 -3.27 5.02
CA GLN A 595 15.30 -3.46 4.61
C GLN A 595 15.76 -4.85 5.02
N VAL A 596 16.40 -5.55 4.09
CA VAL A 596 17.11 -6.81 4.36
C VAL A 596 18.48 -6.77 3.71
N GLY A 597 19.48 -7.32 4.39
CA GLY A 597 20.84 -7.32 3.89
C GLY A 597 21.73 -8.36 4.53
N VAL A 598 22.90 -8.53 3.94
CA VAL A 598 23.97 -9.40 4.43
C VAL A 598 25.29 -8.66 4.32
N ASP A 599 26.11 -8.80 5.36
CA ASP A 599 27.49 -8.35 5.38
C ASP A 599 28.42 -9.55 5.48
N LEU A 600 29.46 -9.57 4.66
CA LEU A 600 30.48 -10.60 4.62
C LEU A 600 31.80 -10.00 5.09
N ASP A 601 32.27 -10.42 6.26
CA ASP A 601 33.57 -10.09 6.83
C ASP A 601 34.62 -11.04 6.26
N MET A 602 35.32 -10.58 5.22
CA MET A 602 36.26 -11.40 4.50
C MET A 602 37.49 -11.76 5.33
N GLY A 603 37.82 -10.96 6.35
CA GLY A 603 38.92 -11.28 7.28
C GLY A 603 38.65 -12.50 8.14
N LYS A 604 37.38 -12.92 8.27
CA LYS A 604 36.98 -14.19 8.89
C LYS A 604 36.73 -15.29 7.87
N LEU A 605 36.27 -14.94 6.67
CA LEU A 605 35.90 -15.90 5.62
C LEU A 605 37.09 -16.34 4.74
N SER A 606 38.17 -15.55 4.67
CA SER A 606 39.31 -15.82 3.81
C SER A 606 40.58 -15.14 4.30
N ASP A 607 41.68 -15.90 4.33
CA ASP A 607 43.00 -15.37 4.69
C ASP A 607 43.57 -14.40 3.63
N ASN A 608 43.00 -14.36 2.42
CA ASN A 608 43.56 -13.63 1.27
C ASN A 608 43.05 -12.19 1.13
N TRP A 609 42.00 -11.82 1.86
CA TRP A 609 41.28 -10.55 1.66
C TRP A 609 41.52 -9.54 2.80
N GLY A 610 42.26 -9.90 3.84
CA GLY A 610 42.53 -9.00 4.96
C GLY A 610 41.25 -8.46 5.61
N ASP A 611 41.25 -7.19 6.06
CA ASP A 611 40.07 -6.53 6.67
C ASP A 611 39.14 -5.94 5.59
N ALA A 612 38.70 -6.79 4.65
CA ALA A 612 37.72 -6.45 3.63
C ALA A 612 36.31 -6.85 4.03
N ARG A 613 35.31 -6.11 3.56
CA ARG A 613 33.89 -6.44 3.75
C ARG A 613 33.11 -6.26 2.46
N PHE A 614 32.13 -7.14 2.25
CA PHE A 614 31.10 -6.96 1.23
C PHE A 614 29.76 -6.70 1.88
N HIS A 615 29.00 -5.77 1.30
CA HIS A 615 27.68 -5.39 1.76
C HIS A 615 26.67 -5.58 0.65
N LEU A 616 25.58 -6.28 0.94
CA LEU A 616 24.41 -6.37 0.08
C LEU A 616 23.18 -5.93 0.88
N THR A 617 22.42 -4.97 0.34
CA THR A 617 21.17 -4.51 0.95
C THR A 617 20.09 -4.34 -0.11
N ILE A 618 18.92 -4.94 0.13
CA ILE A 618 17.68 -4.72 -0.60
C ILE A 618 16.73 -3.91 0.28
N ASN A 619 16.02 -2.97 -0.34
CA ASN A 619 15.03 -2.14 0.34
C ASN A 619 13.72 -2.12 -0.43
N ASP A 620 12.59 -2.20 0.28
CA ASP A 620 11.24 -2.00 -0.23
C ASP A 620 10.60 -0.84 0.53
N ARG A 621 10.06 0.15 -0.19
CA ARG A 621 9.22 1.22 0.38
C ARG A 621 7.84 1.15 -0.24
N ARG A 622 6.78 1.37 0.56
CA ARG A 622 5.38 1.36 0.13
C ARG A 622 4.52 2.29 0.99
N GLY A 623 3.29 2.54 0.56
CA GLY A 623 2.31 3.36 1.27
C GLY A 623 1.88 4.60 0.50
N ARG A 624 1.50 5.64 1.24
CA ARG A 624 0.92 6.89 0.72
C ARG A 624 1.56 8.11 1.38
N SER A 625 1.56 9.23 0.64
CA SER A 625 2.22 10.46 1.06
C SER A 625 1.30 11.33 1.91
N THR A 626 1.66 11.59 3.16
CA THR A 626 1.00 12.65 3.94
C THR A 626 1.28 14.02 3.30
N SER A 627 2.50 14.23 2.78
CA SER A 627 2.88 15.51 2.18
C SER A 627 2.19 15.79 0.85
N ASP A 628 2.20 14.84 -0.09
CA ASP A 628 1.64 15.11 -1.42
C ASP A 628 0.11 15.20 -1.38
N GLU A 629 -0.54 14.38 -0.53
CA GLU A 629 -2.00 14.25 -0.54
C GLU A 629 -2.72 15.15 0.47
N LEU A 630 -2.07 15.48 1.60
CA LEU A 630 -2.72 16.11 2.75
C LEU A 630 -2.09 17.43 3.17
N ALA A 631 -0.77 17.50 3.38
CA ALA A 631 -0.11 18.68 3.95
C ALA A 631 0.31 19.71 2.89
N GLY A 632 0.65 19.24 1.69
CA GLY A 632 1.08 20.07 0.58
C GLY A 632 2.54 20.52 0.61
N ASN A 633 3.40 19.88 1.41
CA ASN A 633 4.82 20.22 1.60
C ASN A 633 5.79 19.19 0.97
N ASN A 634 5.76 19.06 -0.35
CA ASN A 634 6.47 17.97 -1.05
C ASN A 634 8.01 18.05 -0.96
N TYR A 635 8.55 19.19 -0.52
CA TYR A 635 10.00 19.45 -0.45
C TYR A 635 10.61 19.15 0.93
N MET A 636 9.81 19.17 2.00
CA MET A 636 10.20 18.72 3.34
C MET A 636 9.19 17.71 3.89
N PRO A 637 9.12 16.49 3.30
CA PRO A 637 8.03 15.57 3.57
C PRO A 637 7.85 15.19 5.04
N VAL A 638 6.58 15.06 5.45
CA VAL A 638 6.14 14.65 6.80
C VAL A 638 6.69 13.27 7.19
N GLN A 639 6.88 12.38 6.20
CA GLN A 639 7.34 11.00 6.38
C GLN A 639 8.69 10.81 5.65
N GLU A 640 9.77 10.50 6.38
CA GLU A 640 11.11 10.28 5.79
C GLU A 640 11.20 9.00 4.95
N ILE A 641 10.38 8.00 5.27
CA ILE A 641 10.37 6.74 4.51
C ILE A 641 9.47 6.77 3.28
N TYR A 642 8.71 7.84 3.05
CA TYR A 642 7.89 7.94 1.84
C TYR A 642 8.72 8.42 0.64
N SER A 643 9.15 7.45 -0.17
CA SER A 643 9.65 7.67 -1.53
C SER A 643 9.67 6.34 -2.27
N ASP A 644 9.93 6.32 -3.59
CA ASP A 644 10.45 5.12 -4.27
C ASP A 644 9.65 3.83 -3.99
N GLN A 645 8.35 3.84 -4.32
CA GLN A 645 7.32 2.87 -3.87
C GLN A 645 7.43 1.44 -4.46
N PHE A 646 8.65 0.89 -4.46
CA PHE A 646 9.01 -0.40 -5.05
C PHE A 646 10.27 -0.98 -4.39
N THR A 647 10.48 -2.28 -4.58
CA THR A 647 11.67 -3.01 -4.12
C THR A 647 12.87 -2.72 -5.01
N ARG A 648 14.04 -2.49 -4.42
CA ARG A 648 15.27 -2.19 -5.16
C ARG A 648 16.53 -2.71 -4.47
N LEU A 649 17.57 -2.92 -5.26
CA LEU A 649 18.94 -2.96 -4.75
C LEU A 649 19.27 -1.58 -4.17
N THR A 650 19.79 -1.54 -2.94
CA THR A 650 20.16 -0.30 -2.24
C THR A 650 21.63 -0.25 -1.87
N GLU A 651 22.27 -1.40 -1.72
CA GLU A 651 23.72 -1.47 -1.55
C GLU A 651 24.24 -2.77 -2.15
N LEU A 652 25.28 -2.64 -2.96
CA LEU A 652 26.20 -3.70 -3.35
C LEU A 652 27.58 -3.08 -3.34
N SER A 653 28.28 -3.16 -2.22
CA SER A 653 29.56 -2.48 -2.05
C SER A 653 30.61 -3.35 -1.38
N TYR A 654 31.84 -2.89 -1.54
CA TYR A 654 33.04 -3.44 -0.96
C TYR A 654 33.75 -2.33 -0.18
N ASP A 655 34.19 -2.60 1.04
CA ASP A 655 35.16 -1.73 1.73
C ASP A 655 36.37 -2.50 2.25
N GLN A 656 37.50 -1.81 2.32
CA GLN A 656 38.78 -2.37 2.75
C GLN A 656 39.50 -1.40 3.65
N ASN A 657 39.91 -1.88 4.82
CA ASN A 657 40.83 -1.16 5.69
C ASN A 657 42.30 -1.45 5.36
N PHE A 658 43.11 -0.42 5.48
CA PHE A 658 44.57 -0.43 5.35
C PHE A 658 45.21 0.30 6.54
N LEU A 659 46.52 0.12 6.71
CA LEU A 659 47.35 0.88 7.67
C LEU A 659 46.80 0.84 9.11
N GLY A 660 46.31 -0.33 9.55
CA GLY A 660 45.68 -0.47 10.86
C GLY A 660 44.40 0.35 11.01
N LYS A 661 43.55 0.38 9.97
CA LYS A 661 42.29 1.14 9.87
C LYS A 661 42.44 2.66 9.77
N LYS A 662 43.66 3.19 9.57
CA LYS A 662 43.88 4.63 9.32
C LYS A 662 43.43 5.08 7.93
N LEU A 663 43.29 4.14 6.99
CA LEU A 663 42.80 4.37 5.64
C LEU A 663 41.74 3.32 5.34
N ASN A 664 40.57 3.75 4.90
CA ASN A 664 39.50 2.90 4.37
C ASN A 664 39.20 3.30 2.92
N TRP A 665 39.00 2.31 2.07
CA TRP A 665 38.51 2.49 0.71
C TRP A 665 37.19 1.76 0.54
N LYS A 666 36.14 2.45 0.12
CA LYS A 666 34.84 1.86 -0.21
C LYS A 666 34.49 2.11 -1.67
N ALA A 667 34.08 1.08 -2.39
CA ALA A 667 33.67 1.15 -3.79
C ALA A 667 32.47 0.24 -4.05
N GLY A 668 31.59 0.64 -4.97
CA GLY A 668 30.47 -0.19 -5.41
C GLY A 668 29.24 0.61 -5.77
N PHE A 669 28.09 -0.04 -5.70
CA PHE A 669 26.78 0.54 -5.96
C PHE A 669 26.05 0.79 -4.64
N TYR A 670 26.19 1.99 -4.08
CA TYR A 670 25.67 2.32 -2.75
C TYR A 670 25.20 3.77 -2.65
N VAL A 671 24.57 4.10 -1.52
CA VAL A 671 24.04 5.43 -1.23
C VAL A 671 25.13 6.28 -0.58
N MET A 672 25.66 7.28 -1.29
CA MET A 672 26.72 8.15 -0.77
C MET A 672 26.32 8.91 0.52
N GLY A 673 25.04 9.26 0.67
CA GLY A 673 24.56 10.01 1.84
C GLY A 673 24.76 9.26 3.16
N ASN A 674 24.89 7.93 3.13
CA ASN A 674 25.21 7.16 4.34
C ASN A 674 26.64 7.39 4.85
N ASP A 675 27.53 7.93 4.01
CA ASP A 675 28.95 8.12 4.32
C ASP A 675 29.36 9.62 4.36
N PHE A 676 28.61 10.50 3.71
CA PHE A 676 28.84 11.96 3.67
C PHE A 676 27.59 12.73 4.09
N GLY A 677 27.76 13.87 4.76
CA GLY A 677 26.65 14.76 5.10
C GLY A 677 25.61 14.10 6.02
N LEU A 678 26.06 13.16 6.86
CA LEU A 678 25.23 12.41 7.81
C LEU A 678 25.42 12.97 9.22
N ASN A 679 24.30 13.28 9.89
CA ASN A 679 24.25 13.48 11.32
C ASN A 679 23.31 12.47 11.99
N GLN A 680 23.89 11.48 12.65
CA GLN A 680 23.18 10.35 13.24
C GLN A 680 22.14 10.79 14.29
N ILE A 681 22.40 11.86 15.06
CA ILE A 681 21.49 12.31 16.13
C ILE A 681 20.12 12.72 15.59
N MET A 682 20.07 13.13 14.32
CA MET A 682 18.85 13.54 13.64
C MET A 682 17.98 12.35 13.22
N THR A 683 18.45 11.11 13.33
CA THR A 683 17.59 9.90 13.15
C THR A 683 16.53 9.72 14.26
N ASN A 684 16.49 10.65 15.23
CA ASN A 684 15.45 10.76 16.25
C ASN A 684 14.17 11.47 15.79
N PHE A 685 14.15 11.97 14.55
CA PHE A 685 12.99 12.61 13.93
C PHE A 685 12.33 11.71 12.87
N VAL A 686 11.12 12.07 12.45
CA VAL A 686 10.26 11.44 11.44
C VAL A 686 10.18 12.30 10.18
N ASN A 687 10.17 13.63 10.28
CA ASN A 687 10.16 14.49 9.09
C ASN A 687 11.46 14.31 8.29
N ALA A 688 11.34 14.20 6.98
CA ALA A 688 12.46 13.98 6.07
C ALA A 688 13.51 15.10 6.13
N ALA A 689 13.11 16.33 6.43
CA ALA A 689 14.04 17.44 6.58
C ALA A 689 14.82 17.38 7.90
N LEU A 690 14.32 16.70 8.93
CA LEU A 690 15.01 16.55 10.21
C LEU A 690 15.61 15.17 10.42
N CYS A 691 15.55 14.26 9.44
CA CYS A 691 16.09 12.91 9.55
C CYS A 691 17.42 12.75 8.79
N ALA A 692 18.50 12.52 9.56
CA ALA A 692 19.85 12.16 9.11
C ALA A 692 20.62 13.20 8.25
N HIS A 693 20.03 13.71 7.17
CA HIS A 693 20.71 14.53 6.17
C HIS A 693 19.91 15.80 5.83
N PRO A 694 20.56 16.93 5.51
CA PRO A 694 19.90 18.06 4.89
C PRO A 694 19.25 17.68 3.55
N ILE A 695 17.93 17.83 3.45
CA ILE A 695 17.20 17.50 2.22
C ILE A 695 17.60 18.38 1.02
N SER A 696 18.13 19.58 1.29
CA SER A 696 18.65 20.52 0.30
C SER A 696 19.75 19.92 -0.58
N LEU A 697 20.58 19.01 -0.04
CA LEU A 697 21.68 18.38 -0.80
C LEU A 697 21.11 17.54 -1.94
N SER A 698 20.12 16.69 -1.63
CA SER A 698 19.48 15.78 -2.58
C SER A 698 18.52 16.44 -3.57
N THR A 699 18.13 17.69 -3.33
CA THR A 699 17.20 18.45 -4.20
C THR A 699 17.93 19.38 -5.17
N SER A 700 19.24 19.59 -4.98
CA SER A 700 20.00 20.62 -5.70
C SER A 700 21.14 20.08 -6.56
N ALA A 701 21.60 18.86 -6.29
CA ALA A 701 22.71 18.23 -6.99
C ALA A 701 22.39 16.77 -7.37
N GLY A 702 23.35 16.07 -7.96
CA GLY A 702 23.31 14.62 -8.17
C GLY A 702 23.41 13.80 -6.89
N TRP A 703 23.40 14.46 -5.72
CA TRP A 703 23.47 13.88 -4.39
C TRP A 703 22.28 12.97 -4.13
N THR A 704 22.53 11.78 -3.58
CA THR A 704 21.46 10.84 -3.24
C THR A 704 21.54 10.39 -1.79
N ASN A 705 20.37 10.39 -1.15
CA ASN A 705 20.15 9.83 0.17
C ASN A 705 19.47 8.45 0.03
N TYR A 706 19.37 7.74 1.15
CA TYR A 706 18.78 6.42 1.19
C TYR A 706 17.31 6.46 0.68
N PRO A 707 16.85 5.52 -0.16
CA PRO A 707 17.49 4.28 -0.63
C PRO A 707 17.96 4.39 -2.10
N ARG A 708 18.54 5.51 -2.53
CA ARG A 708 18.91 5.73 -3.96
C ARG A 708 20.40 5.49 -4.20
N PRO A 709 20.84 4.26 -4.51
CA PRO A 709 22.25 3.98 -4.76
C PRO A 709 22.74 4.54 -6.09
N ARG A 710 24.06 4.70 -6.16
CA ARG A 710 24.82 5.06 -7.35
C ARG A 710 26.12 4.26 -7.36
N TRP A 711 26.74 4.11 -8.52
CA TRP A 711 28.15 3.75 -8.56
C TRP A 711 28.96 4.86 -7.91
N ALA A 712 29.73 4.48 -6.90
CA ALA A 712 30.47 5.40 -6.07
C ALA A 712 31.77 4.75 -5.59
N THR A 713 32.76 5.59 -5.32
CA THR A 713 33.98 5.21 -4.62
C THR A 713 34.39 6.36 -3.71
N HIS A 714 34.90 6.05 -2.52
CA HIS A 714 35.49 7.06 -1.65
C HIS A 714 36.62 6.49 -0.80
N LEU A 715 37.50 7.39 -0.38
CA LEU A 715 38.55 7.13 0.60
C LEU A 715 38.22 7.87 1.88
N THR A 716 38.44 7.20 3.00
CA THR A 716 38.33 7.76 4.34
C THR A 716 39.69 7.64 5.03
N VAL A 717 40.21 8.76 5.54
CA VAL A 717 41.49 8.83 6.25
C VAL A 717 41.25 9.29 7.68
N HIS A 718 41.94 8.66 8.63
CA HIS A 718 41.94 9.03 10.04
C HIS A 718 43.34 9.51 10.48
N PRO A 719 43.69 10.81 10.30
CA PRO A 719 44.99 11.34 10.71
C PRO A 719 45.23 11.19 12.22
N THR A 720 44.17 11.36 13.01
CA THR A 720 44.12 11.10 14.45
C THR A 720 42.84 10.31 14.76
N PRO A 721 42.69 9.71 15.95
CA PRO A 721 41.44 9.01 16.33
C PRO A 721 40.18 9.88 16.28
N GLU A 722 40.32 11.20 16.38
CA GLU A 722 39.20 12.15 16.41
C GLU A 722 38.99 12.87 15.08
N ILE A 723 39.92 12.80 14.13
CA ILE A 723 39.81 13.51 12.84
C ILE A 723 39.54 12.49 11.75
N THR A 724 38.51 12.74 10.95
CA THR A 724 38.21 11.97 9.74
C THR A 724 38.14 12.90 8.54
N VAL A 725 38.81 12.52 7.45
CA VAL A 725 38.72 13.22 6.17
C VAL A 725 38.27 12.22 5.11
N ARG A 726 37.21 12.56 4.38
CA ARG A 726 36.63 11.72 3.33
C ARG A 726 36.61 12.46 2.01
N GLY A 727 36.88 11.75 0.93
CA GLY A 727 36.77 12.27 -0.44
C GLY A 727 36.33 11.18 -1.39
N GLY A 728 35.41 11.49 -2.30
CA GLY A 728 34.83 10.49 -3.19
C GLY A 728 34.49 10.97 -4.59
N MET A 729 33.95 10.04 -5.37
CA MET A 729 33.35 10.27 -6.68
C MET A 729 32.09 9.41 -6.78
N VAL A 730 31.01 10.01 -7.26
CA VAL A 730 29.70 9.36 -7.41
C VAL A 730 29.17 9.64 -8.81
N LEU A 731 28.67 8.62 -9.50
CA LEU A 731 28.03 8.80 -10.81
C LEU A 731 26.68 9.51 -10.65
N VAL A 732 26.49 10.60 -11.40
CA VAL A 732 25.22 11.34 -11.46
C VAL A 732 24.39 10.80 -12.60
N ASN A 733 23.43 9.93 -12.27
CA ASN A 733 22.70 9.20 -13.29
C ASN A 733 21.17 9.41 -13.33
N THR A 734 20.41 9.74 -12.29
CA THR A 734 18.92 9.85 -12.32
C THR A 734 18.11 8.64 -12.84
N ASN A 735 18.52 7.88 -13.86
CA ASN A 735 17.82 6.70 -14.36
C ASN A 735 17.71 5.62 -13.27
N TYR A 736 18.69 5.51 -12.35
CA TYR A 736 18.56 4.59 -11.20
C TYR A 736 17.40 4.91 -10.25
N ASN A 737 16.80 6.11 -10.34
CA ASN A 737 15.63 6.45 -9.53
C ASN A 737 14.33 5.85 -10.11
N LEU A 738 14.36 5.40 -11.37
CA LEU A 738 13.19 4.86 -12.06
C LEU A 738 12.95 3.41 -11.67
N GLU A 739 11.70 3.04 -11.45
CA GLU A 739 11.31 1.67 -11.10
C GLU A 739 11.81 0.63 -12.10
N LYS A 740 11.76 0.94 -13.40
CA LYS A 740 12.28 0.05 -14.45
C LYS A 740 13.77 -0.30 -14.29
N ASN A 741 14.53 0.53 -13.57
CA ASN A 741 15.96 0.39 -13.34
C ASN A 741 16.29 -0.03 -11.90
N ARG A 742 15.31 -0.50 -11.11
CA ARG A 742 15.44 -0.86 -9.68
C ARG A 742 16.51 -1.92 -9.36
N TRP A 743 16.97 -2.66 -10.37
CA TRP A 743 18.04 -3.67 -10.30
C TRP A 743 19.20 -3.37 -11.26
N SER A 744 19.15 -2.27 -12.00
CA SER A 744 20.13 -1.98 -13.06
C SER A 744 21.43 -1.46 -12.45
N LEU A 745 22.52 -2.11 -12.82
CA LEU A 745 23.89 -1.64 -12.57
C LEU A 745 24.49 -0.93 -13.79
N ASN A 746 23.72 -0.73 -14.86
CA ASN A 746 24.22 -0.10 -16.08
C ASN A 746 24.41 1.41 -15.87
N GLU A 747 25.57 1.94 -16.24
CA GLU A 747 25.92 3.37 -16.15
C GLU A 747 25.39 4.23 -17.31
N ALA A 748 24.69 3.63 -18.28
CA ALA A 748 24.07 4.36 -19.38
C ALA A 748 23.14 5.48 -18.88
N GLY A 749 23.30 6.67 -19.47
CA GLY A 749 22.61 7.88 -19.05
C GLY A 749 23.25 8.60 -17.86
N THR A 750 24.47 8.23 -17.46
CA THR A 750 25.28 9.05 -16.57
C THR A 750 25.55 10.41 -17.23
N THR A 751 25.26 11.46 -16.49
CA THR A 751 25.32 12.86 -16.97
C THR A 751 26.53 13.62 -16.43
N GLY A 752 27.23 13.05 -15.44
CA GLY A 752 28.40 13.63 -14.82
C GLY A 752 28.78 12.88 -13.55
N HIS A 753 29.63 13.53 -12.76
CA HIS A 753 30.17 13.00 -11.52
C HIS A 753 30.00 14.04 -10.41
N LEU A 754 29.69 13.56 -9.21
CA LEU A 754 29.67 14.37 -8.00
C LEU A 754 30.87 13.98 -7.15
N TYR A 755 31.68 14.98 -6.79
CA TYR A 755 32.88 14.85 -5.96
C TYR A 755 32.63 15.47 -4.58
N PRO A 756 32.23 14.68 -3.57
CA PRO A 756 32.09 15.16 -2.22
C PRO A 756 33.44 15.11 -1.48
N VAL A 757 33.68 16.12 -0.65
CA VAL A 757 34.74 16.12 0.37
C VAL A 757 34.14 16.52 1.71
N GLU A 758 34.57 15.86 2.78
CA GLU A 758 34.12 16.13 4.15
C GLU A 758 35.29 16.00 5.11
N ALA A 759 35.39 16.95 6.05
CA ALA A 759 36.25 16.84 7.21
C ALA A 759 35.39 16.84 8.47
N GLU A 760 35.67 15.92 9.37
CA GLU A 760 34.97 15.71 10.63
C GLU A 760 35.99 15.73 11.77
N TRP A 761 35.73 16.55 12.79
CA TRP A 761 36.39 16.48 14.09
C TRP A 761 35.38 15.96 15.11
N ALA A 762 35.71 14.86 15.79
CA ALA A 762 34.83 14.14 16.70
C ALA A 762 35.44 13.99 18.10
N PRO A 763 35.61 15.08 18.86
CA PRO A 763 36.28 15.06 20.15
C PRO A 763 35.54 14.19 21.17
N GLY A 764 36.28 13.43 21.96
CA GLY A 764 35.73 12.57 23.02
C GLY A 764 34.91 11.38 22.53
N THR A 765 34.74 11.20 21.21
CA THR A 765 34.03 10.04 20.64
C THR A 765 34.89 8.78 20.67
N ALA A 766 36.18 8.89 20.32
CA ALA A 766 37.11 7.76 20.27
C ALA A 766 37.36 7.15 21.67
N ASP A 767 37.45 7.99 22.70
CA ASP A 767 37.74 7.56 24.08
C ASP A 767 36.47 7.41 24.95
N HIS A 768 35.28 7.44 24.34
CA HIS A 768 33.99 7.38 25.03
C HIS A 768 33.86 8.40 26.19
N GLY A 769 34.31 9.63 25.95
CA GLY A 769 34.24 10.73 26.89
C GLY A 769 32.81 11.08 27.29
N ASN A 770 32.66 11.88 28.35
CA ASN A 770 31.33 12.26 28.86
C ASN A 770 30.54 13.17 27.91
N TYR A 771 31.23 13.86 27.01
CA TYR A 771 30.70 14.92 26.14
C TYR A 771 31.19 14.77 24.69
N PRO A 772 30.88 13.65 24.01
CA PRO A 772 31.23 13.48 22.61
C PRO A 772 30.53 14.54 21.75
N GLY A 773 31.20 14.96 20.70
CA GLY A 773 30.64 15.85 19.69
C GLY A 773 31.16 15.50 18.30
N HIS A 774 30.49 16.01 17.28
CA HIS A 774 30.87 15.89 15.88
C HIS A 774 30.74 17.25 15.20
N TYR A 775 31.81 17.68 14.54
CA TYR A 775 31.90 18.96 13.84
C TYR A 775 32.34 18.68 12.41
N LYS A 776 31.43 18.87 11.46
CA LYS A 776 31.63 18.52 10.05
C LYS A 776 31.55 19.75 9.18
N ILE A 777 32.48 19.85 8.25
CA ILE A 777 32.41 20.76 7.11
C ILE A 777 32.56 19.94 5.84
N GLY A 778 31.71 20.20 4.86
CA GLY A 778 31.75 19.50 3.60
C GLY A 778 31.40 20.39 2.42
N TYR A 779 31.86 19.94 1.27
CA TYR A 779 31.68 20.59 -0.02
C TYR A 779 31.47 19.52 -1.08
N TYR A 780 30.68 19.82 -2.10
CA TYR A 780 30.58 18.97 -3.27
C TYR A 780 30.68 19.80 -4.55
N TYR A 781 31.28 19.18 -5.57
CA TYR A 781 31.29 19.69 -6.94
C TYR A 781 30.69 18.64 -7.87
N ASP A 782 29.66 19.01 -8.62
CA ASP A 782 28.90 18.15 -9.52
C ASP A 782 29.06 18.64 -10.96
N THR A 783 29.63 17.80 -11.82
CA THR A 783 29.95 18.13 -13.21
C THR A 783 28.79 17.96 -14.18
N SER A 784 27.63 17.49 -13.72
CA SER A 784 26.48 17.30 -14.59
C SER A 784 25.77 18.61 -14.93
N ASP A 785 25.40 18.72 -16.20
CA ASP A 785 24.63 19.84 -16.74
C ASP A 785 23.24 19.94 -16.07
N ALA A 786 22.84 21.16 -15.72
CA ALA A 786 21.49 21.43 -15.22
C ALA A 786 20.97 22.76 -15.75
N ARG A 787 19.66 22.84 -16.04
CA ARG A 787 19.01 24.10 -16.40
C ARG A 787 19.13 25.09 -15.24
N MET A 788 19.42 26.34 -15.57
CA MET A 788 19.40 27.40 -14.57
C MET A 788 17.95 27.70 -14.12
N VAL A 789 17.79 28.35 -12.98
CA VAL A 789 16.48 28.74 -12.45
C VAL A 789 16.18 30.23 -12.64
N GLY A 790 14.91 30.61 -12.55
CA GLY A 790 14.47 32.00 -12.69
C GLY A 790 14.45 32.47 -14.14
N SER A 791 14.76 33.74 -14.40
CA SER A 791 14.72 34.34 -15.75
C SER A 791 15.76 33.76 -16.73
N ARG A 792 16.72 32.99 -16.22
CA ARG A 792 17.76 32.32 -17.03
C ARG A 792 17.44 30.86 -17.33
N SER A 793 16.18 30.43 -17.19
CA SER A 793 15.79 29.02 -17.32
C SER A 793 15.99 28.39 -18.71
N SER A 794 16.26 29.21 -19.74
CA SER A 794 16.69 28.76 -21.07
C SER A 794 18.19 28.44 -21.16
N GLU A 795 18.99 28.83 -20.17
CA GLU A 795 20.43 28.56 -20.10
C GLU A 795 20.74 27.31 -19.28
N THR A 796 21.91 26.72 -19.54
CA THR A 796 22.41 25.53 -18.85
C THR A 796 23.66 25.87 -18.05
N ALA A 797 23.66 25.57 -16.75
CA ALA A 797 24.85 25.56 -15.93
C ALA A 797 25.62 24.26 -16.18
N ARG A 798 26.94 24.37 -16.39
CA ARG A 798 27.84 23.23 -16.66
C ARG A 798 28.34 22.50 -15.42
N HIS A 799 28.01 23.03 -14.24
CA HIS A 799 28.31 22.42 -12.96
C HIS A 799 27.32 22.90 -11.90
N ARG A 800 27.29 22.20 -10.79
CA ARG A 800 26.56 22.56 -9.57
C ARG A 800 27.48 22.33 -8.38
N GLU A 801 27.39 23.21 -7.41
CA GLU A 801 28.21 23.13 -6.21
C GLU A 801 27.40 23.53 -4.99
N GLY A 802 27.91 23.14 -3.83
CA GLY A 802 27.29 23.47 -2.56
C GLY A 802 28.15 23.02 -1.40
N GLY A 803 27.86 23.58 -0.24
CA GLY A 803 28.58 23.30 1.00
C GLY A 803 27.62 23.11 2.16
N TYR A 804 28.12 22.47 3.21
CA TYR A 804 27.40 22.27 4.46
C TYR A 804 28.34 22.32 5.66
N VAL A 805 27.75 22.73 6.78
CA VAL A 805 28.33 22.60 8.12
C VAL A 805 27.32 21.86 8.98
N MET A 806 27.78 20.87 9.75
CA MET A 806 26.95 20.11 10.69
C MET A 806 27.66 20.00 12.03
N ILE A 807 26.91 20.19 13.10
CA ILE A 807 27.41 20.13 14.45
C ILE A 807 26.43 19.30 15.28
N ASP A 808 26.93 18.41 16.11
CA ASP A 808 26.24 17.95 17.30
C ASP A 808 27.19 17.80 18.48
N GLN A 809 26.68 18.03 19.68
CA GLN A 809 27.46 18.02 20.91
C GLN A 809 26.59 17.57 22.07
N LYS A 810 27.01 16.53 22.78
CA LYS A 810 26.45 16.19 24.09
C LYS A 810 26.97 17.21 25.11
N ILE A 811 26.07 17.96 25.74
CA ILE A 811 26.43 19.06 26.66
C ILE A 811 26.14 18.75 28.12
N THR A 812 25.40 17.69 28.40
CA THR A 812 25.17 17.20 29.77
C THR A 812 25.31 15.69 29.80
N ASN A 813 25.71 15.14 30.95
CA ASN A 813 25.67 13.70 31.21
C ASN A 813 24.79 13.45 32.43
N ASN A 814 23.81 12.55 32.32
CA ASN A 814 22.91 12.20 33.44
C ASN A 814 23.28 10.84 34.05
N ALA A 815 22.56 10.43 35.10
CA ALA A 815 22.88 9.23 35.88
C ALA A 815 22.82 7.90 35.09
N VAL A 816 22.20 7.90 33.90
CA VAL A 816 22.07 6.73 33.03
C VAL A 816 23.00 6.79 31.81
N ASN A 817 24.02 7.65 31.88
CA ASN A 817 24.95 7.96 30.79
C ASN A 817 24.28 8.53 29.52
N GLY A 818 23.04 9.01 29.65
CA GLY A 818 22.31 9.79 28.66
C GLY A 818 22.59 11.28 28.84
N GLY A 819 21.62 12.13 28.53
CA GLY A 819 21.72 13.58 28.69
C GLY A 819 21.24 14.34 27.46
N LEU A 820 21.41 15.66 27.52
CA LEU A 820 21.11 16.62 26.47
C LEU A 820 22.23 16.70 25.45
N SER A 821 21.88 16.51 24.18
CA SER A 821 22.70 16.81 23.03
C SER A 821 22.02 17.88 22.17
N LEU A 822 22.81 18.82 21.67
CA LEU A 822 22.37 19.86 20.75
C LEU A 822 22.88 19.55 19.35
N PHE A 823 22.14 19.95 18.32
CA PHE A 823 22.60 19.89 16.94
C PHE A 823 22.25 21.14 16.15
N ALA A 824 23.04 21.43 15.13
CA ALA A 824 22.78 22.46 14.14
C ALA A 824 23.36 22.06 12.78
N GLN A 825 22.67 22.44 11.71
CA GLN A 825 23.12 22.23 10.35
C GLN A 825 22.79 23.45 9.49
N TYR A 826 23.69 23.79 8.58
CA TYR A 826 23.46 24.80 7.55
C TYR A 826 23.99 24.29 6.22
N THR A 827 23.25 24.55 5.16
CA THR A 827 23.69 24.27 3.81
C THR A 827 23.43 25.44 2.87
N GLU A 828 24.29 25.54 1.88
CA GLU A 828 24.16 26.49 0.78
C GLU A 828 24.38 25.75 -0.54
N GLN A 829 23.41 25.85 -1.44
CA GLN A 829 23.37 25.15 -2.72
C GLN A 829 23.52 26.15 -3.87
N SER A 830 23.86 25.68 -5.08
CA SER A 830 24.06 26.56 -6.24
C SER A 830 22.91 27.55 -6.48
N GLN A 831 23.23 28.84 -6.41
CA GLN A 831 22.30 29.94 -6.73
C GLN A 831 21.82 29.87 -8.19
N GLN A 832 22.56 29.20 -9.08
CA GLN A 832 22.22 29.11 -10.50
C GLN A 832 21.13 28.09 -10.80
N THR A 833 21.06 26.99 -10.04
CA THR A 833 20.27 25.80 -10.41
C THR A 833 19.38 25.25 -9.29
N ALA A 834 19.70 25.53 -8.02
CA ALA A 834 18.97 24.94 -6.91
C ALA A 834 17.60 25.59 -6.71
N VAL A 835 16.58 24.78 -6.42
CA VAL A 835 15.28 25.28 -5.95
C VAL A 835 15.40 25.79 -4.51
N MET A 836 16.06 25.01 -3.65
CA MET A 836 16.46 25.40 -2.29
C MET A 836 17.87 25.96 -2.30
N HIS A 837 18.02 27.27 -2.19
CA HIS A 837 19.38 27.85 -2.13
C HIS A 837 19.98 27.73 -0.72
N ARG A 838 19.19 28.01 0.32
CA ARG A 838 19.66 27.99 1.72
C ARG A 838 18.73 27.18 2.58
N TRP A 839 19.30 26.32 3.39
CA TRP A 839 18.58 25.46 4.30
C TRP A 839 19.33 25.41 5.63
N GLY A 840 18.59 25.43 6.74
CA GLY A 840 19.20 25.29 8.06
C GLY A 840 18.26 24.61 9.04
N SER A 841 18.84 23.81 9.93
CA SER A 841 18.13 23.18 11.03
C SER A 841 18.91 23.31 12.33
N ALA A 842 18.20 23.26 13.44
CA ALA A 842 18.79 23.20 14.77
C ALA A 842 17.81 22.53 15.73
N GLY A 843 18.33 21.94 16.79
CA GLY A 843 17.49 21.28 17.77
C GLY A 843 18.26 20.60 18.87
N LEU A 844 17.55 19.72 19.56
CA LEU A 844 18.06 18.97 20.69
C LEU A 844 17.49 17.56 20.73
N VAL A 845 18.25 16.67 21.38
CA VAL A 845 17.80 15.35 21.80
C VAL A 845 18.22 15.15 23.25
N TYR A 846 17.28 14.76 24.11
CA TYR A 846 17.54 14.38 25.49
C TYR A 846 17.30 12.89 25.68
N GLN A 847 18.33 12.14 26.07
CA GLN A 847 18.21 10.71 26.38
C GLN A 847 18.10 10.47 27.89
N GLY A 848 17.16 9.61 28.29
CA GLY A 848 17.02 9.17 29.68
C GLY A 848 16.46 10.26 30.59
N LEU A 849 15.40 10.95 30.17
CA LEU A 849 14.71 11.95 30.99
C LEU A 849 14.20 11.37 32.31
N LEU A 850 13.78 10.10 32.28
CA LEU A 850 13.37 9.33 33.44
C LEU A 850 14.38 8.21 33.69
N ASN A 851 14.87 8.07 34.92
CA ASN A 851 15.80 7.00 35.29
C ASN A 851 15.22 5.59 35.06
N SER A 852 13.89 5.43 35.13
CA SER A 852 13.18 4.18 34.81
C SER A 852 13.15 3.85 33.31
N ARG A 853 13.50 4.81 32.45
CA ARG A 853 13.48 4.71 30.99
C ARG A 853 14.79 5.24 30.38
N PRO A 854 15.94 4.61 30.69
CA PRO A 854 17.26 5.15 30.35
C PRO A 854 17.55 5.25 28.84
N GLN A 855 16.78 4.55 28.01
CA GLN A 855 16.95 4.52 26.55
C GLN A 855 15.90 5.34 25.80
N ASP A 856 14.90 5.88 26.50
CA ASP A 856 13.92 6.77 25.90
C ASP A 856 14.56 8.12 25.54
N ARG A 857 14.08 8.74 24.47
CA ARG A 857 14.63 9.96 23.92
C ARG A 857 13.53 10.97 23.61
N VAL A 858 13.73 12.22 23.97
CA VAL A 858 12.87 13.34 23.54
C VAL A 858 13.66 14.18 22.55
N ALA A 859 13.07 14.50 21.41
CA ALA A 859 13.69 15.30 20.37
C ALA A 859 12.82 16.51 20.04
N LEU A 860 13.46 17.66 19.84
CA LEU A 860 12.83 18.89 19.36
C LEU A 860 13.73 19.46 18.26
N GLY A 861 13.16 19.72 17.09
CA GLY A 861 13.88 20.23 15.93
C GLY A 861 13.12 21.36 15.26
N TYR A 862 13.88 22.30 14.70
CA TYR A 862 13.40 23.33 13.80
C TYR A 862 14.18 23.26 12.50
N VAL A 863 13.50 23.48 11.38
CA VAL A 863 14.13 23.60 10.08
C VAL A 863 13.47 24.68 9.25
N ARG A 864 14.28 25.37 8.43
CA ARG A 864 13.82 26.38 7.48
C ARG A 864 14.55 26.22 6.15
N ALA A 865 13.77 26.16 5.07
CA ALA A 865 14.26 26.05 3.70
C ALA A 865 13.85 27.30 2.90
N SER A 866 14.81 28.01 2.32
CA SER A 866 14.59 29.22 1.53
C SER A 866 14.53 28.91 0.05
N ILE A 867 13.56 29.51 -0.63
CA ILE A 867 13.50 29.47 -2.10
C ILE A 867 14.64 30.31 -2.66
N ASN A 868 15.22 29.85 -3.76
CA ASN A 868 16.22 30.59 -4.51
C ASN A 868 15.70 31.97 -4.96
N ARG A 869 16.49 33.03 -4.74
CA ARG A 869 16.12 34.41 -5.10
C ARG A 869 15.83 34.60 -6.59
N ASN A 870 16.50 33.87 -7.48
CA ASN A 870 16.26 33.95 -8.93
C ASN A 870 14.85 33.45 -9.29
N LEU A 871 14.36 32.43 -8.58
CA LEU A 871 13.00 31.94 -8.72
C LEU A 871 11.98 32.97 -8.21
N LEU A 872 12.23 33.53 -7.02
CA LEU A 872 11.36 34.57 -6.44
C LEU A 872 11.26 35.79 -7.35
N GLN A 873 12.38 36.26 -7.91
CA GLN A 873 12.41 37.39 -8.84
C GLN A 873 11.61 37.09 -10.12
N LYS A 874 11.75 35.88 -10.67
CA LYS A 874 10.97 35.47 -11.84
C LYS A 874 9.47 35.46 -11.56
N GLN A 875 9.06 34.94 -10.40
CA GLN A 875 7.65 34.94 -9.99
C GLN A 875 7.08 36.36 -9.83
N LEU A 876 7.85 37.30 -9.29
CA LEU A 876 7.45 38.71 -9.21
C LEU A 876 7.27 39.34 -10.59
N LEU A 877 8.17 39.04 -11.54
CA LEU A 877 8.05 39.52 -12.92
C LEU A 877 6.83 38.93 -13.64
N ASP A 878 6.56 37.64 -13.45
CA ASP A 878 5.39 36.98 -14.03
C ASP A 878 4.08 37.52 -13.46
N GLN A 879 4.05 37.82 -12.16
CA GLN A 879 2.92 38.47 -11.51
C GLN A 879 2.66 39.86 -12.10
N ALA A 880 3.72 40.68 -12.23
CA ALA A 880 3.62 42.04 -12.78
C ALA A 880 3.19 42.05 -14.25
N ALA A 881 3.53 41.01 -15.01
CA ALA A 881 3.14 40.82 -16.40
C ALA A 881 1.72 40.22 -16.58
N GLY A 882 1.02 39.92 -15.48
CA GLY A 882 -0.32 39.29 -15.54
C GLY A 882 -0.30 37.84 -16.04
N LEU A 883 0.85 37.16 -15.98
CA LEU A 883 1.01 35.77 -16.44
C LEU A 883 0.57 34.74 -15.39
N ILE A 884 0.27 35.19 -14.17
CA ILE A 884 -0.18 34.35 -13.06
C ILE A 884 -1.71 34.45 -12.96
N THR A 885 -2.39 33.39 -13.37
CA THR A 885 -3.85 33.28 -13.36
C THR A 885 -4.40 32.36 -12.28
N ASP A 886 -3.50 31.72 -11.52
CA ASP A 886 -3.84 30.77 -10.47
C ASP A 886 -4.42 31.50 -9.25
N PRO A 887 -5.70 31.26 -8.89
CA PRO A 887 -6.36 31.95 -7.78
C PRO A 887 -5.74 31.59 -6.42
N ASP A 888 -5.07 30.44 -6.31
CA ASP A 888 -4.41 30.02 -5.08
C ASP A 888 -2.94 30.46 -5.03
N TRP A 889 -2.48 31.31 -5.93
CA TRP A 889 -1.07 31.70 -5.95
C TRP A 889 -0.68 32.53 -4.72
N GLN A 890 0.43 32.18 -4.09
CA GLN A 890 1.06 32.98 -3.05
C GLN A 890 2.58 32.82 -3.09
N LEU A 891 3.27 33.96 -3.21
CA LEU A 891 4.72 34.00 -3.11
C LEU A 891 5.18 33.99 -1.66
N ASN A 892 5.65 32.83 -1.20
CA ASN A 892 6.37 32.69 0.06
C ASN A 892 7.86 32.57 -0.20
N GLN A 893 8.70 33.08 0.70
CA GLN A 893 10.16 33.04 0.53
C GLN A 893 10.81 31.78 1.13
N ALA A 894 10.09 31.09 2.02
CA ALA A 894 10.58 29.92 2.72
C ALA A 894 9.41 29.08 3.23
N GLU A 895 9.70 27.81 3.41
CA GLU A 895 8.93 26.88 4.23
C GLU A 895 9.74 26.62 5.51
N ALA A 896 9.06 26.46 6.64
CA ALA A 896 9.72 26.10 7.90
C ALA A 896 8.83 25.17 8.71
N LEU A 897 9.43 24.29 9.51
CA LEU A 897 8.67 23.41 10.40
C LEU A 897 9.39 23.17 11.73
N TRP A 898 8.56 22.84 12.72
CA TRP A 898 8.97 22.33 14.03
C TRP A 898 8.56 20.88 14.15
N GLU A 899 9.38 20.06 14.78
CA GLU A 899 9.05 18.67 15.11
C GLU A 899 9.38 18.37 16.58
N VAL A 900 8.45 17.68 17.24
CA VAL A 900 8.64 17.11 18.58
C VAL A 900 8.36 15.62 18.51
N ALA A 901 9.35 14.82 18.90
CA ALA A 901 9.23 13.37 18.92
C ALA A 901 9.63 12.80 20.28
N TYR A 902 8.91 11.79 20.76
CA TYR A 902 9.30 11.01 21.94
C TYR A 902 9.52 9.55 21.52
N THR A 903 10.74 9.05 21.59
CA THR A 903 11.04 7.64 21.31
C THR A 903 10.91 6.81 22.59
N PHE A 904 9.92 5.93 22.62
CA PHE A 904 9.84 4.83 23.57
C PHE A 904 10.71 3.67 23.07
N GLN A 905 11.83 3.40 23.74
CA GLN A 905 12.62 2.20 23.49
C GLN A 905 11.97 1.02 24.22
N VAL A 906 11.04 0.33 23.58
CA VAL A 906 10.26 -0.76 24.20
C VAL A 906 11.18 -1.90 24.62
N ASN A 907 12.04 -2.32 23.70
CA ASN A 907 13.13 -3.27 23.91
C ASN A 907 14.24 -2.96 22.88
N PRO A 908 15.41 -3.62 22.90
CA PRO A 908 16.51 -3.27 21.99
C PRO A 908 16.17 -3.32 20.49
N TRP A 909 15.16 -4.10 20.08
CA TRP A 909 14.76 -4.29 18.69
C TRP A 909 13.48 -3.57 18.28
N LEU A 910 12.76 -2.96 19.21
CA LEU A 910 11.52 -2.22 18.96
C LEU A 910 11.58 -0.84 19.60
N SER A 911 11.39 0.19 18.78
CA SER A 911 11.09 1.54 19.25
C SER A 911 9.80 2.05 18.64
N VAL A 912 9.03 2.78 19.44
CA VAL A 912 7.79 3.43 19.03
C VAL A 912 7.93 4.92 19.34
N ARG A 913 7.63 5.77 18.36
CA ARG A 913 7.89 7.20 18.42
C ARG A 913 6.65 7.97 17.99
N PRO A 914 5.82 8.42 18.94
CA PRO A 914 4.85 9.46 18.66
C PRO A 914 5.55 10.73 18.20
N ASP A 915 4.94 11.39 17.23
CA ASP A 915 5.51 12.52 16.51
C ASP A 915 4.47 13.62 16.33
N PHE A 916 4.93 14.87 16.46
CA PHE A 916 4.15 16.09 16.24
C PHE A 916 4.96 17.03 15.35
N GLN A 917 4.35 17.52 14.28
CA GLN A 917 4.95 18.46 13.34
C GLN A 917 4.07 19.68 13.14
N TYR A 918 4.66 20.87 13.14
CA TYR A 918 4.01 22.12 12.75
C TYR A 918 4.74 22.75 11.58
N ILE A 919 4.09 22.79 10.42
CA ILE A 919 4.68 23.24 9.16
C ILE A 919 4.05 24.56 8.75
N THR A 920 4.89 25.55 8.50
CA THR A 920 4.51 26.88 8.05
C THR A 920 4.83 27.06 6.57
N LYS A 921 3.85 27.60 5.85
CA LYS A 921 3.94 27.82 4.39
C LYS A 921 4.29 26.54 3.59
N PRO A 922 3.58 25.41 3.78
CA PRO A 922 3.86 24.15 3.09
C PRO A 922 3.82 24.27 1.55
N GLY A 923 3.06 25.24 1.02
CA GLY A 923 2.98 25.53 -0.42
C GLY A 923 4.11 26.39 -0.99
N ALA A 924 5.12 26.79 -0.20
CA ALA A 924 6.11 27.80 -0.60
C ALA A 924 6.82 27.44 -1.92
N PHE A 925 7.36 26.23 -2.02
CA PHE A 925 8.09 25.78 -3.22
C PHE A 925 7.20 25.50 -4.44
N ARG A 926 5.87 25.60 -4.29
CA ARG A 926 4.89 25.50 -5.38
C ARG A 926 4.18 26.84 -5.65
N TYR A 927 4.56 27.90 -4.94
CA TYR A 927 3.92 29.21 -4.98
C TYR A 927 2.41 29.16 -4.73
N LYS A 928 1.98 28.26 -3.84
CA LYS A 928 0.58 28.08 -3.48
C LYS A 928 0.31 28.65 -2.09
N ASN A 929 -0.84 29.30 -1.94
CA ASN A 929 -1.45 29.61 -0.68
C ASN A 929 -1.95 28.28 -0.09
N THR A 930 -1.33 27.85 0.99
CA THR A 930 -1.71 26.62 1.68
C THR A 930 -1.59 26.90 3.16
N ASP A 931 -2.65 26.57 3.90
CA ASP A 931 -2.71 26.78 5.33
C ASP A 931 -1.58 26.04 6.03
N ASN A 932 -1.10 26.62 7.13
CA ASN A 932 -0.09 25.97 7.96
C ASN A 932 -0.64 24.62 8.46
N VAL A 933 0.24 23.62 8.55
CA VAL A 933 -0.16 22.25 8.87
C VAL A 933 0.22 21.92 10.30
N VAL A 934 -0.72 21.31 11.02
CA VAL A 934 -0.40 20.48 12.19
C VAL A 934 -0.53 19.03 11.76
N ALA A 935 0.57 18.29 11.84
CA ALA A 935 0.59 16.86 11.61
C ALA A 935 0.96 16.10 12.89
N MET A 936 0.33 14.95 13.09
CA MET A 936 0.57 14.09 14.24
C MET A 936 0.57 12.64 13.80
N GLY A 937 1.36 11.80 14.47
CA GLY A 937 1.40 10.39 14.13
C GLY A 937 2.36 9.57 14.97
N VAL A 938 2.72 8.42 14.43
CA VAL A 938 3.60 7.47 15.10
C VAL A 938 4.51 6.78 14.10
N GLN A 939 5.79 6.71 14.43
CA GLN A 939 6.76 5.83 13.78
C GLN A 939 7.01 4.59 14.65
N ALA A 940 7.05 3.40 14.06
CA ALA A 940 7.60 2.22 14.72
C ALA A 940 8.80 1.71 13.92
N LYS A 941 9.89 1.39 14.64
CA LYS A 941 11.11 0.80 14.07
C LYS A 941 11.36 -0.55 14.73
N ILE A 942 11.50 -1.57 13.89
CA ILE A 942 11.71 -2.97 14.27
C ILE A 942 13.01 -3.45 13.64
N THR A 943 13.86 -4.12 14.40
CA THR A 943 15.05 -4.83 13.92
C THR A 943 14.83 -6.32 14.11
N PHE A 944 14.93 -7.14 13.06
CA PHE A 944 14.61 -8.57 13.15
C PHE A 944 15.75 -9.48 12.78
#